data_AF-A0A6I7Y429-F1
#
_entry.id   AF-A0A6I7Y429-F1
#
_cell.length_a   1.000
_cell.length_b   1.000
_cell.length_c   1.000
_cell.angle_alpha   90.00
_cell.angle_beta   90.00
_cell.angle_gamma   90.00
#
_symmetry.space_group_name_H-M   'P 1'
#
loop_
_entity.id
_entity.type
_entity.pdbx_description
1 polymer ?
#
loop_
_entity_poly.entity_id
_entity_poly.type
_entity_poly.pdbx_seq_one_letter_code
_entity_poly.pdbx_strand_id
1 'polypeptide(L)'
;MKKRTVRQRFTGLSTAALAACLGIGLLTTPAPAAEPRPAAPAATAAAHRSGAQASPEPGGPAAQALTAPAQDPAHLGDTARDPADRAPLSASDDALRRDYDDPRAAEPSHPAPSMKAKARARAAACSVSDFTSRTGSALVQQIKSSTTDCVNTLFSVKGNDGYLAFREAQMVTVADALRAGSAAYPGDSSTGMPQLVLYLRAGYYVQYYDPGTVGSYGSALRTAIQGGLDAFFASAHSRDVTDANGETLAEAVTLIDSAEQNARYLYVVKRLLAGYNSSYNSSWYMLNAVNNVYTVTFRGHQLPAFVSAVEADPSLLDALAGFARDHLDLLGTDQSYLASNAGRELARFLQEDTLRPKAKPLVIDLLGRSSLTGPTAPLWVGLAEMADYYDNASCSAYGTCDLAARLKSAVLPVSYTCSDSIRILAQQMSSADLTKACTSLRGQDAYFHQVARDNGPVAGDRNTTIEVVVFDSSTDYQTYAGAIYGIDTNNGGMYLEGDPAAAGNQPRFIAYEAEWVRPDFQIWNLNHEYTHYLDGRFDMAGDFDAGVTTPTVWWIEGFAEYVSYSYRDVTYDDALAQAAAHTYTLRTLFDTTYENADQTRVYNWGYLAVRYMLQSHRADMDKLLGLYRAGDWNGARTLLTSTIGTRYDADWNTWLTACAAGSCGSTTNPPEPATQCTGTDARELGQDCARDGQHATRGNYAYLYLYIPAGTERLTITTSGGTGDADLYYSANGWATTGSYTAKATGSGNAHTLTVDRPAAGAHYISLYGVQDFGQVSVATRY
;
A
#
# COMPACT_ATOMS: atom_id res chain seq x y z
N MET A 1 7.27 -27.88 -21.86
CA MET A 1 7.44 -29.26 -21.32
C MET A 1 6.95 -29.21 -19.88
N LYS A 2 5.99 -29.97 -19.32
CA LYS A 2 5.43 -31.31 -19.55
C LYS A 2 3.93 -31.24 -19.88
N LYS A 3 3.51 -32.09 -20.81
CA LYS A 3 2.14 -32.24 -21.35
C LYS A 3 1.28 -33.10 -20.42
N ARG A 4 -0.03 -32.81 -20.31
CA ARG A 4 -1.10 -33.84 -20.18
C ARG A 4 -2.40 -33.34 -20.81
N THR A 5 -2.63 -33.80 -22.04
CA THR A 5 -3.89 -33.75 -22.78
C THR A 5 -4.84 -34.85 -22.28
N VAL A 6 -6.12 -34.54 -22.07
CA VAL A 6 -7.21 -35.53 -22.04
C VAL A 6 -8.24 -35.13 -23.09
N ARG A 7 -8.46 -36.04 -24.04
CA ARG A 7 -9.37 -35.90 -25.19
C ARG A 7 -10.60 -36.77 -24.91
N GLN A 8 -11.78 -36.19 -25.10
CA GLN A 8 -13.07 -36.88 -25.10
C GLN A 8 -13.15 -38.00 -26.15
N ARG A 9 -13.93 -39.05 -25.85
CA ARG A 9 -14.58 -39.90 -26.87
C ARG A 9 -16.02 -40.20 -26.47
N PHE A 10 -16.93 -39.82 -27.35
CA PHE A 10 -18.30 -40.33 -27.49
C PHE A 10 -18.29 -41.76 -28.04
N THR A 11 -19.21 -42.61 -27.56
CA THR A 11 -19.87 -43.67 -28.32
C THR A 11 -21.18 -44.04 -27.59
N GLY A 12 -22.30 -44.11 -28.33
CA GLY A 12 -23.63 -44.45 -27.81
C GLY A 12 -24.12 -45.84 -28.20
N LEU A 13 -25.44 -46.04 -27.98
CA LEU A 13 -26.33 -47.18 -28.32
C LEU A 13 -26.14 -48.44 -27.42
N SER A 14 -27.14 -49.16 -26.92
CA SER A 14 -28.58 -49.28 -27.25
C SER A 14 -29.35 -50.16 -26.22
N THR A 15 -30.64 -49.84 -26.02
CA THR A 15 -31.85 -50.71 -25.81
C THR A 15 -31.85 -51.85 -24.76
N ALA A 16 -32.76 -51.83 -23.77
CA ALA A 16 -34.10 -52.48 -23.74
C ALA A 16 -34.12 -53.57 -22.62
N ALA A 17 -35.18 -53.94 -21.90
CA ALA A 17 -36.54 -53.47 -21.68
C ALA A 17 -37.20 -54.36 -20.57
N LEU A 18 -38.34 -53.90 -20.01
CA LEU A 18 -39.41 -54.64 -19.30
C LEU A 18 -39.08 -55.34 -17.94
N ALA A 19 -39.97 -55.47 -16.95
CA ALA A 19 -41.33 -54.98 -16.67
C ALA A 19 -41.77 -55.48 -15.26
N ALA A 20 -42.75 -54.76 -14.68
CA ALA A 20 -43.83 -55.25 -13.77
C ALA A 20 -43.46 -55.82 -12.38
N CYS A 21 -44.23 -55.70 -11.30
CA CYS A 21 -45.45 -54.98 -10.91
C CYS A 21 -45.66 -55.24 -9.39
N LEU A 22 -46.38 -54.33 -8.72
CA LEU A 22 -47.28 -54.53 -7.56
C LEU A 22 -46.72 -54.93 -6.17
N GLY A 23 -47.13 -54.18 -5.14
CA GLY A 23 -47.27 -54.71 -3.78
C GLY A 23 -47.19 -53.69 -2.64
N ILE A 24 -48.34 -53.20 -2.20
CA ILE A 24 -48.57 -52.31 -1.04
C ILE A 24 -48.30 -53.04 0.29
N GLY A 25 -47.78 -52.35 1.31
CA GLY A 25 -47.86 -52.81 2.71
C GLY A 25 -47.09 -51.96 3.73
N LEU A 26 -47.78 -51.02 4.38
CA LEU A 26 -47.35 -50.32 5.60
C LEU A 26 -47.35 -51.27 6.81
N LEU A 27 -46.42 -51.08 7.77
CA LEU A 27 -46.68 -50.83 9.21
C LEU A 27 -45.44 -51.09 10.12
N THR A 28 -45.09 -50.05 10.89
CA THR A 28 -44.67 -50.01 12.32
C THR A 28 -43.33 -50.60 12.84
N THR A 29 -42.56 -49.69 13.46
CA THR A 29 -41.47 -49.80 14.48
C THR A 29 -41.96 -50.39 15.83
N PRO A 30 -41.14 -50.62 16.91
CA PRO A 30 -39.73 -50.23 17.16
C PRO A 30 -38.79 -51.31 17.78
N ALA A 31 -37.49 -50.98 17.85
CA ALA A 31 -36.44 -51.68 18.60
C ALA A 31 -36.41 -51.25 20.09
N PRO A 32 -35.69 -51.98 20.97
CA PRO A 32 -34.42 -51.42 21.43
C PRO A 32 -33.28 -52.40 21.80
N ALA A 33 -32.08 -51.80 21.88
CA ALA A 33 -30.96 -52.04 22.80
C ALA A 33 -30.00 -53.23 22.62
N ALA A 34 -28.75 -52.90 22.26
CA ALA A 34 -27.55 -53.45 22.88
C ALA A 34 -26.33 -52.49 22.68
N GLU A 35 -25.82 -51.96 23.79
CA GLU A 35 -24.41 -51.52 23.99
C GLU A 35 -23.64 -52.71 24.63
N PRO A 36 -22.28 -52.83 24.60
CA PRO A 36 -21.32 -51.76 24.91
C PRO A 36 -19.94 -51.72 24.16
N ARG A 37 -19.30 -50.55 24.36
CA ARG A 37 -17.92 -49.97 24.11
C ARG A 37 -16.67 -50.90 24.14
N PRO A 38 -15.43 -50.46 23.75
CA PRO A 38 -14.95 -49.08 23.51
C PRO A 38 -14.12 -48.83 22.22
N ALA A 39 -14.09 -47.59 21.74
CA ALA A 39 -13.25 -47.13 20.62
C ALA A 39 -12.01 -46.36 21.11
N ALA A 40 -10.86 -46.66 20.49
CA ALA A 40 -9.62 -45.88 20.54
C ALA A 40 -9.67 -44.70 19.54
N PRO A 41 -8.82 -43.67 19.67
CA PRO A 41 -9.12 -42.32 19.22
C PRO A 41 -8.97 -42.15 17.70
N ALA A 42 -9.97 -41.53 17.10
CA ALA A 42 -9.92 -41.08 15.71
C ALA A 42 -8.90 -39.94 15.57
N ALA A 43 -8.06 -40.05 14.55
CA ALA A 43 -7.12 -39.02 14.13
C ALA A 43 -7.84 -37.67 13.98
N THR A 44 -7.30 -36.66 14.66
CA THR A 44 -7.68 -35.26 14.52
C THR A 44 -7.53 -34.83 13.08
N ALA A 45 -8.65 -34.53 12.43
CA ALA A 45 -8.67 -33.74 11.22
C ALA A 45 -7.97 -32.41 11.52
N ALA A 46 -6.87 -32.16 10.82
CA ALA A 46 -6.13 -30.91 10.92
C ALA A 46 -7.08 -29.75 10.61
N ALA A 47 -7.29 -28.88 11.61
CA ALA A 47 -7.90 -27.58 11.42
C ALA A 47 -7.06 -26.83 10.38
N HIS A 48 -7.67 -26.49 9.25
CA HIS A 48 -7.08 -25.53 8.33
C HIS A 48 -6.90 -24.20 9.08
N ARG A 49 -5.66 -23.73 9.06
CA ARG A 49 -5.21 -22.46 9.59
C ARG A 49 -6.03 -21.33 8.94
N SER A 50 -6.87 -20.68 9.72
CA SER A 50 -7.35 -19.32 9.45
C SER A 50 -6.29 -18.35 9.96
N GLY A 51 -5.61 -17.65 9.06
CA GLY A 51 -4.53 -16.73 9.43
C GLY A 51 -3.66 -16.36 8.24
N ALA A 52 -4.29 -15.79 7.22
CA ALA A 52 -3.72 -14.97 6.16
C ALA A 52 -4.91 -14.47 5.31
N GLN A 53 -5.13 -13.16 5.22
CA GLN A 53 -5.81 -12.54 4.09
C GLN A 53 -4.85 -11.44 3.66
N ALA A 54 -4.14 -11.63 2.54
CA ALA A 54 -4.63 -11.21 1.25
C ALA A 54 -5.07 -9.73 1.32
N SER A 55 -4.15 -8.83 0.96
CA SER A 55 -4.50 -7.63 0.19
C SER A 55 -5.64 -7.98 -0.77
N PRO A 56 -6.64 -7.10 -1.02
CA PRO A 56 -7.81 -7.46 -1.82
C PRO A 56 -7.35 -8.31 -3.00
N GLU A 57 -7.76 -9.60 -3.01
CA GLU A 57 -7.25 -10.53 -4.01
C GLU A 57 -7.39 -9.85 -5.37
N PRO A 58 -6.35 -9.87 -6.22
CA PRO A 58 -6.44 -9.28 -7.53
C PRO A 58 -7.71 -9.75 -8.23
N GLY A 59 -8.68 -8.84 -8.38
CA GLY A 59 -10.03 -9.22 -8.78
C GLY A 59 -11.05 -9.45 -7.65
N GLY A 60 -11.14 -8.56 -6.66
CA GLY A 60 -12.40 -8.31 -5.94
C GLY A 60 -13.24 -7.23 -6.65
N PRO A 61 -14.56 -7.15 -6.42
CA PRO A 61 -15.33 -5.96 -6.79
C PRO A 61 -14.78 -4.72 -6.07
N ALA A 62 -14.90 -3.54 -6.68
CA ALA A 62 -14.32 -2.32 -6.12
C ALA A 62 -15.02 -1.89 -4.81
N ALA A 63 -14.22 -1.76 -3.74
CA ALA A 63 -14.59 -1.54 -2.34
C ALA A 63 -15.20 -0.19 -1.98
N GLN A 64 -15.23 0.76 -2.90
CA GLN A 64 -15.41 2.16 -2.54
C GLN A 64 -16.13 2.93 -3.64
N ALA A 65 -16.94 3.91 -3.24
CA ALA A 65 -17.42 4.97 -4.13
C ALA A 65 -16.21 5.64 -4.80
N LEU A 66 -16.40 6.20 -6.00
CA LEU A 66 -15.35 6.98 -6.65
C LEU A 66 -14.82 8.13 -5.77
N THR A 67 -15.62 8.58 -4.80
CA THR A 67 -15.28 9.64 -3.84
C THR A 67 -14.95 9.13 -2.44
N ALA A 68 -14.66 7.85 -2.25
CA ALA A 68 -14.13 7.44 -0.96
C ALA A 68 -12.70 7.99 -0.83
N PRO A 69 -12.25 8.35 0.39
CA PRO A 69 -10.83 8.38 0.69
C PRO A 69 -10.18 7.12 0.16
N ALA A 70 -9.25 7.24 -0.80
CA ALA A 70 -8.58 6.06 -1.33
C ALA A 70 -7.94 5.32 -0.15
N GLN A 71 -8.33 4.06 0.06
CA GLN A 71 -7.64 3.20 1.03
C GLN A 71 -6.15 3.21 0.71
N ASP A 72 -5.32 3.31 1.73
CA ASP A 72 -3.88 3.32 1.54
C ASP A 72 -3.44 1.91 1.11
N PRO A 73 -3.07 1.68 -0.15
CA PRO A 73 -2.41 0.43 -0.48
C PRO A 73 -1.08 0.43 0.28
N ALA A 74 -0.69 -0.70 0.88
CA ALA A 74 0.63 -0.79 1.49
C ALA A 74 1.69 -0.29 0.49
N HIS A 75 2.36 0.82 0.82
CA HIS A 75 3.58 1.34 0.17
C HIS A 75 4.81 0.50 0.54
N LEU A 76 4.58 -0.59 1.28
CA LEU A 76 5.52 -1.67 1.56
C LEU A 76 5.08 -2.93 0.80
N GLY A 77 6.01 -3.55 0.09
CA GLY A 77 5.76 -4.80 -0.62
C GLY A 77 6.97 -5.72 -0.66
N ASP A 78 6.73 -7.02 -0.48
CA ASP A 78 7.77 -8.05 -0.53
C ASP A 78 8.01 -8.60 -1.93
N THR A 79 6.99 -8.55 -2.80
CA THR A 79 7.06 -9.15 -4.13
C THR A 79 6.49 -8.23 -5.21
N ALA A 80 7.11 -8.34 -6.38
CA ALA A 80 6.56 -7.77 -7.61
C ALA A 80 5.17 -8.37 -7.88
N ARG A 81 4.17 -7.52 -8.05
CA ARG A 81 2.84 -7.88 -8.53
C ARG A 81 2.92 -8.33 -9.98
N ASP A 82 2.06 -9.28 -10.32
CA ASP A 82 1.92 -9.76 -11.68
C ASP A 82 1.16 -8.72 -12.56
N PRO A 83 1.55 -8.46 -13.82
CA PRO A 83 0.75 -7.67 -14.76
C PRO A 83 -0.73 -8.10 -14.88
N ALA A 84 -1.05 -9.38 -14.67
CA ALA A 84 -2.42 -9.89 -14.63
C ALA A 84 -3.26 -9.27 -13.51
N ASP A 85 -2.60 -8.88 -12.42
CA ASP A 85 -3.22 -8.44 -11.17
C ASP A 85 -3.30 -6.91 -11.04
N ARG A 86 -2.55 -6.19 -11.89
CA ARG A 86 -2.57 -4.73 -11.93
C ARG A 86 -3.81 -4.22 -12.68
N ALA A 87 -4.75 -3.63 -11.95
CA ALA A 87 -5.95 -2.97 -12.48
C ALA A 87 -5.61 -1.80 -13.43
N PRO A 88 -6.56 -1.35 -14.28
CA PRO A 88 -6.41 -0.14 -15.09
C PRO A 88 -6.11 1.10 -14.24
N LEU A 89 -5.43 2.09 -14.81
CA LEU A 89 -5.13 3.34 -14.11
C LEU A 89 -6.41 4.06 -13.68
N SER A 90 -6.42 4.56 -12.44
CA SER A 90 -7.48 5.41 -11.91
C SER A 90 -7.53 6.75 -12.66
N ALA A 91 -8.71 7.38 -12.65
CA ALA A 91 -8.86 8.76 -13.09
C ALA A 91 -8.49 9.78 -11.98
N SER A 92 -8.38 9.32 -10.73
CA SER A 92 -7.92 10.13 -9.60
C SER A 92 -6.41 9.95 -9.42
N ASP A 93 -5.72 11.07 -9.19
CA ASP A 93 -4.30 11.17 -8.82
C ASP A 93 -4.11 11.40 -7.31
N ASP A 94 -5.20 11.35 -6.52
CA ASP A 94 -5.17 11.66 -5.08
C ASP A 94 -4.17 10.78 -4.32
N ALA A 95 -4.06 9.51 -4.69
CA ALA A 95 -3.12 8.59 -4.05
C ALA A 95 -1.65 8.87 -4.38
N LEU A 96 -1.36 9.51 -5.53
CA LEU A 96 -0.01 9.91 -5.93
C LEU A 96 0.46 11.15 -5.18
N ARG A 97 -0.45 12.12 -5.00
CA ARG A 97 -0.13 13.37 -4.33
C ARG A 97 -0.49 13.35 -2.86
N ARG A 98 -0.82 12.16 -2.35
CA ARG A 98 -1.21 11.98 -0.96
C ARG A 98 -0.03 12.36 -0.08
N ASP A 99 -0.29 13.37 0.73
CA ASP A 99 0.57 13.73 1.83
C ASP A 99 0.14 12.92 3.04
N TYR A 100 0.93 11.91 3.42
CA TYR A 100 0.67 11.09 4.62
C TYR A 100 0.67 11.93 5.91
N ASP A 101 1.18 13.16 5.79
CA ASP A 101 1.23 14.17 6.83
C ASP A 101 -0.10 14.93 7.01
N ASP A 102 -0.93 15.07 5.97
CA ASP A 102 -2.16 15.87 6.03
C ASP A 102 -3.40 14.95 6.17
N PRO A 103 -4.14 14.98 7.30
CA PRO A 103 -5.37 14.19 7.46
C PRO A 103 -6.47 14.61 6.47
N ARG A 104 -6.36 15.77 5.82
CA ARG A 104 -7.21 16.19 4.70
C ARG A 104 -6.76 15.61 3.36
N ALA A 105 -5.57 15.02 3.25
CA ALA A 105 -5.15 14.27 2.06
C ALA A 105 -5.94 12.95 1.86
N ALA A 106 -6.74 12.57 2.86
CA ALA A 106 -7.77 11.55 2.73
C ALA A 106 -9.07 12.10 2.08
N GLU A 107 -9.32 13.41 2.09
CA GLU A 107 -10.51 13.97 1.47
C GLU A 107 -10.43 13.89 -0.07
N PRO A 108 -11.52 13.51 -0.76
CA PRO A 108 -11.51 13.42 -2.22
C PRO A 108 -11.33 14.81 -2.85
N SER A 109 -10.43 14.94 -3.82
CA SER A 109 -10.26 16.19 -4.59
C SER A 109 -11.50 16.55 -5.42
N HIS A 110 -12.33 15.53 -5.73
CA HIS A 110 -13.57 15.66 -6.47
C HIS A 110 -14.78 15.16 -5.66
N PRO A 111 -15.39 16.01 -4.79
CA PRO A 111 -16.54 15.60 -3.99
C PRO A 111 -17.80 15.41 -4.84
N ALA A 112 -18.60 14.40 -4.48
CA ALA A 112 -19.80 13.98 -5.21
C ALA A 112 -20.83 15.11 -5.40
N PRO A 113 -21.42 15.26 -6.60
CA PRO A 113 -22.50 16.22 -6.87
C PRO A 113 -23.65 16.06 -5.88
N SER A 114 -24.01 14.82 -5.54
CA SER A 114 -25.03 14.51 -4.54
C SER A 114 -24.70 15.01 -3.14
N MET A 115 -23.41 15.14 -2.79
CA MET A 115 -22.96 15.71 -1.52
C MET A 115 -22.99 17.23 -1.52
N LYS A 116 -22.60 17.88 -2.63
CA LYS A 116 -22.74 19.33 -2.80
C LYS A 116 -24.21 19.76 -2.68
N ALA A 117 -25.13 18.94 -3.22
CA ALA A 117 -26.56 19.18 -3.11
C ALA A 117 -27.10 19.04 -1.67
N LYS A 118 -26.54 18.11 -0.87
CA LYS A 118 -26.98 17.81 0.51
C LYS A 118 -26.23 18.58 1.60
N ALA A 119 -25.08 19.21 1.33
CA ALA A 119 -24.34 20.06 2.27
C ALA A 119 -25.16 21.27 2.81
N ARG A 120 -26.33 21.56 2.22
CA ARG A 120 -27.30 22.56 2.71
C ARG A 120 -28.23 22.05 3.83
N ALA A 121 -28.19 20.75 4.14
CA ALA A 121 -28.89 20.14 5.26
C ALA A 121 -27.86 19.55 6.24
N ARG A 122 -27.99 19.85 7.54
CA ARG A 122 -27.11 19.31 8.58
C ARG A 122 -27.24 17.78 8.58
N ALA A 123 -26.29 17.08 7.96
CA ALA A 123 -26.33 15.62 7.84
C ALA A 123 -26.26 15.00 9.25
N ALA A 124 -27.18 14.09 9.56
CA ALA A 124 -27.10 13.29 10.78
C ALA A 124 -25.91 12.32 10.69
N ALA A 125 -25.34 11.93 11.83
CA ALA A 125 -24.30 10.91 11.88
C ALA A 125 -24.79 9.62 11.20
N CYS A 126 -23.98 9.05 10.31
CA CYS A 126 -24.33 7.82 9.60
C CYS A 126 -24.25 6.64 10.56
N SER A 127 -25.39 5.99 10.84
CA SER A 127 -25.43 4.79 11.68
C SER A 127 -25.66 3.55 10.83
N VAL A 128 -24.80 2.54 10.96
CA VAL A 128 -25.00 1.22 10.33
C VAL A 128 -26.36 0.62 10.73
N SER A 129 -26.78 0.84 11.98
CA SER A 129 -28.07 0.35 12.48
C SER A 129 -29.27 0.91 11.71
N ASP A 130 -29.11 2.05 11.03
CA ASP A 130 -30.19 2.60 10.21
C ASP A 130 -30.49 1.75 8.97
N PHE A 131 -29.49 1.03 8.46
CA PHE A 131 -29.62 0.14 7.32
C PHE A 131 -29.97 -1.28 7.77
N THR A 132 -29.37 -1.76 8.87
CA THR A 132 -29.58 -3.15 9.34
C THR A 132 -30.92 -3.38 10.02
N SER A 133 -31.55 -2.34 10.58
CA SER A 133 -32.86 -2.44 11.25
C SER A 133 -34.08 -2.29 10.33
N ARG A 134 -33.87 -1.86 9.08
CA ARG A 134 -34.95 -1.57 8.11
C ARG A 134 -35.01 -2.62 7.00
N THR A 135 -36.18 -2.81 6.42
CA THR A 135 -36.41 -3.71 5.29
C THR A 135 -37.39 -3.10 4.30
N GLY A 136 -37.51 -3.64 3.09
CA GLY A 136 -38.53 -3.23 2.13
C GLY A 136 -38.45 -1.74 1.76
N SER A 137 -39.59 -1.07 1.65
CA SER A 137 -39.66 0.35 1.29
C SER A 137 -39.00 1.28 2.31
N ALA A 138 -38.98 0.91 3.59
CA ALA A 138 -38.34 1.71 4.64
C ALA A 138 -36.82 1.75 4.47
N LEU A 139 -36.21 0.63 4.06
CA LEU A 139 -34.80 0.56 3.71
C LEU A 139 -34.50 1.44 2.48
N VAL A 140 -35.31 1.32 1.43
CA VAL A 140 -35.14 2.14 0.20
C VAL A 140 -35.22 3.64 0.51
N GLN A 141 -36.16 4.06 1.36
CA GLN A 141 -36.28 5.45 1.77
C GLN A 141 -35.06 5.93 2.57
N GLN A 142 -34.55 5.09 3.48
CA GLN A 142 -33.33 5.38 4.22
C GLN A 142 -32.12 5.55 3.30
N ILE A 143 -31.93 4.64 2.33
CA ILE A 143 -30.82 4.73 1.37
C ILE A 143 -30.90 6.04 0.58
N LYS A 144 -32.08 6.39 0.04
CA LYS A 144 -32.27 7.61 -0.76
C LYS A 144 -32.06 8.89 0.05
N SER A 145 -32.40 8.89 1.34
CA SER A 145 -32.23 10.06 2.21
C SER A 145 -30.78 10.27 2.65
N SER A 146 -29.98 9.21 2.76
CA SER A 146 -28.56 9.26 3.13
C SER A 146 -27.66 10.00 2.12
N THR A 147 -26.53 10.56 2.59
CA THR A 147 -25.45 11.00 1.69
C THR A 147 -24.74 9.80 1.09
N THR A 148 -24.05 9.98 -0.04
CA THR A 148 -23.22 8.92 -0.63
C THR A 148 -22.07 8.51 0.30
N ASP A 149 -21.45 9.44 1.02
CA ASP A 149 -20.45 9.11 2.05
C ASP A 149 -21.02 8.20 3.15
N CYS A 150 -22.25 8.47 3.60
CA CYS A 150 -22.90 7.61 4.59
C CYS A 150 -23.08 6.19 4.03
N VAL A 151 -23.59 6.05 2.80
CA VAL A 151 -23.73 4.74 2.15
C VAL A 151 -22.36 4.08 1.93
N ASN A 152 -21.32 4.87 1.62
CA ASN A 152 -19.96 4.39 1.41
C ASN A 152 -19.35 3.73 2.67
N THR A 153 -19.73 4.17 3.88
CA THR A 153 -19.30 3.50 5.12
C THR A 153 -19.74 2.03 5.20
N LEU A 154 -20.76 1.63 4.44
CA LEU A 154 -21.29 0.27 4.47
C LEU A 154 -20.39 -0.76 3.78
N PHE A 155 -19.40 -0.35 2.97
CA PHE A 155 -18.45 -1.31 2.40
C PHE A 155 -17.56 -1.98 3.46
N SER A 156 -17.42 -1.34 4.64
CA SER A 156 -16.60 -1.84 5.73
C SER A 156 -17.38 -2.70 6.74
N VAL A 157 -18.70 -2.87 6.60
CA VAL A 157 -19.46 -3.69 7.56
C VAL A 157 -19.10 -5.17 7.41
N LYS A 158 -19.08 -5.89 8.53
CA LYS A 158 -18.72 -7.31 8.61
C LYS A 158 -19.73 -8.08 9.46
N GLY A 159 -19.70 -9.41 9.37
CA GLY A 159 -20.46 -10.26 10.27
C GLY A 159 -21.97 -10.02 10.19
N ASN A 160 -22.66 -10.03 11.34
CA ASN A 160 -24.12 -9.96 11.39
C ASN A 160 -24.70 -8.64 10.81
N ASP A 161 -23.98 -7.52 10.92
CA ASP A 161 -24.42 -6.27 10.30
C ASP A 161 -24.35 -6.36 8.77
N GLY A 162 -23.30 -7.00 8.23
CA GLY A 162 -23.21 -7.35 6.81
C GLY A 162 -24.39 -8.21 6.35
N TYR A 163 -24.74 -9.26 7.12
CA TYR A 163 -25.91 -10.09 6.82
C TYR A 163 -27.23 -9.31 6.83
N LEU A 164 -27.48 -8.49 7.87
CA LEU A 164 -28.74 -7.76 8.01
C LEU A 164 -28.92 -6.69 6.93
N ALA A 165 -27.85 -6.00 6.55
CA ALA A 165 -27.84 -5.02 5.47
C ALA A 165 -27.98 -5.69 4.08
N PHE A 166 -27.23 -6.77 3.84
CA PHE A 166 -26.96 -7.21 2.46
C PHE A 166 -27.43 -8.62 2.10
N ARG A 167 -28.17 -9.32 2.97
CA ARG A 167 -28.82 -10.58 2.55
C ARG A 167 -29.68 -10.39 1.29
N GLU A 168 -29.79 -11.44 0.47
CA GLU A 168 -30.36 -11.39 -0.89
C GLU A 168 -31.70 -10.62 -0.98
N ALA A 169 -32.61 -10.81 -0.03
CA ALA A 169 -33.92 -10.13 -0.02
C ALA A 169 -33.82 -8.60 0.02
N GLN A 170 -32.83 -8.03 0.71
CA GLN A 170 -32.60 -6.58 0.74
C GLN A 170 -32.04 -6.10 -0.60
N MET A 171 -31.07 -6.84 -1.12
CA MET A 171 -30.46 -6.53 -2.42
C MET A 171 -31.50 -6.55 -3.54
N VAL A 172 -32.40 -7.54 -3.56
CA VAL A 172 -33.52 -7.63 -4.51
C VAL A 172 -34.42 -6.40 -4.38
N THR A 173 -34.79 -6.03 -3.14
CA THR A 173 -35.64 -4.86 -2.87
C THR A 173 -35.01 -3.57 -3.43
N VAL A 174 -33.72 -3.38 -3.23
CA VAL A 174 -33.00 -2.18 -3.69
C VAL A 174 -32.82 -2.19 -5.22
N ALA A 175 -32.55 -3.35 -5.82
CA ALA A 175 -32.48 -3.50 -7.28
C ALA A 175 -33.83 -3.22 -7.97
N ASP A 176 -34.94 -3.64 -7.36
CA ASP A 176 -36.29 -3.29 -7.83
C ASP A 176 -36.58 -1.79 -7.70
N ALA A 177 -36.08 -1.14 -6.65
CA ALA A 177 -36.18 0.31 -6.50
C ALA A 177 -35.35 1.07 -7.55
N LEU A 178 -34.17 0.56 -7.91
CA LEU A 178 -33.36 1.08 -9.02
C LEU A 178 -34.13 0.98 -10.34
N ARG A 179 -34.74 -0.17 -10.63
CA ARG A 179 -35.60 -0.37 -11.81
C ARG A 179 -36.75 0.63 -11.85
N ALA A 180 -37.49 0.76 -10.75
CA ALA A 180 -38.65 1.66 -10.67
C ALA A 180 -38.25 3.14 -10.81
N GLY A 181 -37.14 3.56 -10.20
CA GLY A 181 -36.65 4.93 -10.28
C GLY A 181 -36.12 5.31 -11.67
N SER A 182 -35.59 4.35 -12.42
CA SER A 182 -34.94 4.60 -13.71
C SER A 182 -35.88 5.17 -14.79
N ALA A 183 -37.17 4.81 -14.76
CA ALA A 183 -38.16 5.31 -15.71
C ALA A 183 -38.40 6.84 -15.64
N ALA A 184 -38.16 7.44 -14.47
CA ALA A 184 -38.29 8.86 -14.22
C ALA A 184 -36.96 9.51 -13.80
N TYR A 185 -35.83 8.87 -14.15
CA TYR A 185 -34.51 9.35 -13.78
C TYR A 185 -34.23 10.71 -14.43
N PRO A 186 -34.00 11.79 -13.66
CA PRO A 186 -33.89 13.15 -14.20
C PRO A 186 -32.49 13.53 -14.72
N GLY A 187 -31.50 12.61 -14.64
CA GLY A 187 -30.11 12.92 -14.98
C GLY A 187 -29.32 13.55 -13.82
N ASP A 188 -29.80 13.42 -12.59
CA ASP A 188 -29.13 13.91 -11.38
C ASP A 188 -29.45 13.07 -10.12
N SER A 189 -28.88 13.45 -8.98
CA SER A 189 -29.03 12.73 -7.71
C SER A 189 -30.33 13.02 -6.94
N SER A 190 -31.24 13.85 -7.45
CA SER A 190 -32.42 14.34 -6.69
C SER A 190 -33.39 13.23 -6.26
N THR A 191 -33.36 12.09 -6.94
CA THR A 191 -34.24 10.93 -6.68
C THR A 191 -33.57 9.83 -5.83
N GLY A 192 -32.31 10.03 -5.43
CA GLY A 192 -31.52 9.10 -4.64
C GLY A 192 -30.92 7.93 -5.43
N MET A 193 -30.83 8.04 -6.76
CA MET A 193 -30.30 6.99 -7.64
C MET A 193 -28.83 6.62 -7.37
N PRO A 194 -27.88 7.56 -7.19
CA PRO A 194 -26.51 7.18 -6.91
C PRO A 194 -26.39 6.42 -5.58
N GLN A 195 -27.19 6.76 -4.56
CA GLN A 195 -27.23 6.03 -3.30
C GLN A 195 -27.72 4.59 -3.46
N LEU A 196 -28.76 4.36 -4.28
CA LEU A 196 -29.24 3.00 -4.55
C LEU A 196 -28.18 2.15 -5.26
N VAL A 197 -27.53 2.70 -6.28
CA VAL A 197 -26.47 1.99 -7.02
C VAL A 197 -25.29 1.69 -6.10
N LEU A 198 -24.86 2.68 -5.30
CA LEU A 198 -23.75 2.52 -4.36
C LEU A 198 -24.06 1.50 -3.26
N TYR A 199 -25.29 1.44 -2.75
CA TYR A 199 -25.71 0.41 -1.80
C TYR A 199 -25.62 -1.00 -2.40
N LEU A 200 -26.03 -1.16 -3.66
CA LEU A 200 -25.93 -2.46 -4.36
C LEU A 200 -24.47 -2.86 -4.55
N ARG A 201 -23.58 -1.91 -4.89
CA ARG A 201 -22.14 -2.17 -4.94
C ARG A 201 -21.60 -2.62 -3.57
N ALA A 202 -21.97 -1.92 -2.49
CA ALA A 202 -21.55 -2.28 -1.14
C ALA A 202 -21.97 -3.70 -0.75
N GLY A 203 -23.20 -4.11 -1.10
CA GLY A 203 -23.66 -5.47 -0.82
C GLY A 203 -22.89 -6.54 -1.58
N TYR A 204 -22.63 -6.35 -2.88
CA TYR A 204 -21.77 -7.26 -3.65
C TYR A 204 -20.35 -7.33 -3.10
N TYR A 205 -19.78 -6.18 -2.69
CA TYR A 205 -18.46 -6.14 -2.08
C TYR A 205 -18.39 -6.93 -0.77
N VAL A 206 -19.27 -6.62 0.18
CA VAL A 206 -19.29 -7.29 1.49
C VAL A 206 -19.57 -8.79 1.33
N GLN A 207 -20.47 -9.17 0.41
CA GLN A 207 -20.77 -10.58 0.13
C GLN A 207 -19.57 -11.32 -0.48
N TYR A 208 -18.77 -10.68 -1.33
CA TYR A 208 -17.58 -11.29 -1.91
C TYR A 208 -16.54 -11.65 -0.83
N TYR A 209 -16.32 -10.74 0.15
CA TYR A 209 -15.32 -10.93 1.20
C TYR A 209 -15.82 -11.66 2.45
N ASP A 210 -17.13 -11.72 2.70
CA ASP A 210 -17.75 -12.46 3.82
C ASP A 210 -18.98 -13.28 3.36
N PRO A 211 -18.81 -14.19 2.38
CA PRO A 211 -19.92 -14.96 1.83
C PRO A 211 -20.52 -15.93 2.85
N GLY A 212 -19.72 -16.37 3.82
CA GLY A 212 -20.14 -17.28 4.89
C GLY A 212 -21.18 -16.65 5.82
N THR A 213 -21.10 -15.33 6.07
CA THR A 213 -22.05 -14.63 6.92
C THR A 213 -23.19 -14.00 6.12
N VAL A 214 -22.92 -13.36 4.98
CA VAL A 214 -23.96 -12.69 4.18
C VAL A 214 -24.87 -13.69 3.48
N GLY A 215 -24.32 -14.83 3.06
CA GLY A 215 -25.00 -15.83 2.24
C GLY A 215 -24.78 -15.62 0.73
N SER A 216 -25.28 -16.56 -0.06
CA SER A 216 -25.16 -16.55 -1.52
C SER A 216 -26.23 -15.69 -2.19
N TYR A 217 -25.88 -15.03 -3.29
CA TYR A 217 -26.85 -14.40 -4.19
C TYR A 217 -27.26 -15.34 -5.33
N GLY A 218 -28.57 -15.47 -5.52
CA GLY A 218 -29.17 -16.40 -6.46
C GLY A 218 -29.74 -15.71 -7.71
N SER A 219 -30.56 -16.48 -8.43
CA SER A 219 -31.21 -16.02 -9.66
C SER A 219 -32.20 -14.88 -9.44
N ALA A 220 -32.75 -14.75 -8.23
CA ALA A 220 -33.66 -13.67 -7.88
C ALA A 220 -32.95 -12.33 -7.92
N LEU A 221 -31.82 -12.18 -7.21
CA LEU A 221 -31.04 -10.95 -7.26
C LEU A 221 -30.48 -10.70 -8.66
N ARG A 222 -29.94 -11.72 -9.33
CA ARG A 222 -29.43 -11.57 -10.71
C ARG A 222 -30.50 -10.98 -11.64
N THR A 223 -31.74 -11.47 -11.56
CA THR A 223 -32.85 -10.97 -12.39
C THR A 223 -33.24 -9.54 -12.01
N ALA A 224 -33.28 -9.22 -10.72
CA ALA A 224 -33.61 -7.88 -10.25
C ALA A 224 -32.56 -6.84 -10.67
N ILE A 225 -31.27 -7.18 -10.54
CA ILE A 225 -30.14 -6.32 -10.97
C ILE A 225 -30.15 -6.13 -12.48
N GLN A 226 -30.39 -7.19 -13.26
CA GLN A 226 -30.55 -7.06 -14.71
C GLN A 226 -31.69 -6.10 -15.05
N GLY A 227 -32.85 -6.25 -14.43
CA GLY A 227 -33.97 -5.32 -14.64
C GLY A 227 -33.66 -3.88 -14.23
N GLY A 228 -32.90 -3.68 -13.14
CA GLY A 228 -32.45 -2.36 -12.68
C GLY A 228 -31.51 -1.67 -13.65
N LEU A 229 -30.42 -2.35 -14.04
CA LEU A 229 -29.42 -1.83 -14.97
C LEU A 229 -29.99 -1.65 -16.38
N ASP A 230 -30.82 -2.59 -16.88
CA ASP A 230 -31.50 -2.45 -18.17
C ASP A 230 -32.36 -1.18 -18.20
N ALA A 231 -33.16 -0.94 -17.15
CA ALA A 231 -33.99 0.25 -17.06
C ALA A 231 -33.17 1.54 -16.96
N PHE A 232 -32.07 1.53 -16.18
CA PHE A 232 -31.19 2.68 -16.04
C PHE A 232 -30.53 3.04 -17.38
N PHE A 233 -29.89 2.09 -18.06
CA PHE A 233 -29.18 2.35 -19.31
C PHE A 233 -30.11 2.63 -20.50
N ALA A 234 -31.39 2.25 -20.40
CA ALA A 234 -32.43 2.62 -21.36
C ALA A 234 -32.95 4.06 -21.17
N SER A 235 -32.78 4.67 -19.99
CA SER A 235 -33.16 6.07 -19.76
C SER A 235 -32.37 7.01 -20.67
N ALA A 236 -33.05 7.96 -21.31
CA ALA A 236 -32.41 8.98 -22.14
C ALA A 236 -31.41 9.82 -21.31
N HIS A 237 -31.75 10.11 -20.06
CA HIS A 237 -30.92 10.90 -19.15
C HIS A 237 -29.65 10.17 -18.69
N SER A 238 -29.56 8.84 -18.84
CA SER A 238 -28.30 8.12 -18.61
C SER A 238 -27.18 8.52 -19.58
N ARG A 239 -27.51 9.29 -20.62
CA ARG A 239 -26.60 9.76 -21.66
C ARG A 239 -26.31 11.27 -21.55
N ASP A 240 -26.88 11.95 -20.56
CA ASP A 240 -26.63 13.38 -20.37
C ASP A 240 -25.16 13.58 -20.02
N VAL A 241 -24.46 14.44 -20.77
CA VAL A 241 -23.05 14.75 -20.51
C VAL A 241 -22.99 15.86 -19.46
N THR A 242 -23.28 15.48 -18.22
CA THR A 242 -23.25 16.37 -17.06
C THR A 242 -22.61 15.66 -15.88
N ASP A 243 -22.00 16.42 -14.98
CA ASP A 243 -21.38 15.86 -13.78
C ASP A 243 -22.40 15.19 -12.85
N ALA A 244 -23.63 15.74 -12.80
CA ALA A 244 -24.73 15.19 -12.01
C ALA A 244 -25.21 13.81 -12.51
N ASN A 245 -25.31 13.61 -13.83
CA ASN A 245 -25.61 12.28 -14.39
C ASN A 245 -24.39 11.36 -14.23
N GLY A 246 -23.21 11.90 -14.52
CA GLY A 246 -21.94 11.18 -14.45
C GLY A 246 -21.79 10.41 -13.14
N GLU A 247 -22.16 11.00 -12.00
CA GLU A 247 -22.09 10.34 -10.69
C GLU A 247 -22.84 9.00 -10.68
N THR A 248 -24.10 9.00 -11.15
CA THR A 248 -24.89 7.76 -11.19
C THR A 248 -24.40 6.82 -12.28
N LEU A 249 -24.03 7.36 -13.43
CA LEU A 249 -23.56 6.58 -14.57
C LEU A 249 -22.27 5.81 -14.25
N ALA A 250 -21.28 6.48 -13.65
CA ALA A 250 -19.99 5.87 -13.33
C ALA A 250 -20.15 4.75 -12.29
N GLU A 251 -20.96 4.97 -11.27
CA GLU A 251 -21.34 3.97 -10.26
C GLU A 251 -22.08 2.78 -10.90
N ALA A 252 -22.98 3.03 -11.86
CA ALA A 252 -23.73 1.99 -12.55
C ALA A 252 -22.84 1.14 -13.47
N VAL A 253 -21.81 1.74 -14.08
CA VAL A 253 -20.80 0.99 -14.86
C VAL A 253 -19.99 0.09 -13.93
N THR A 254 -19.59 0.56 -12.75
CA THR A 254 -18.91 -0.29 -11.76
C THR A 254 -19.81 -1.39 -11.21
N LEU A 255 -21.12 -1.15 -11.10
CA LEU A 255 -22.08 -2.18 -10.71
C LEU A 255 -22.22 -3.30 -11.74
N ILE A 256 -21.94 -3.05 -13.04
CA ILE A 256 -21.85 -4.12 -14.04
C ILE A 256 -20.82 -5.16 -13.60
N ASP A 257 -19.63 -4.71 -13.18
CA ASP A 257 -18.57 -5.58 -12.69
C ASP A 257 -18.93 -6.20 -11.34
N SER A 258 -19.40 -5.38 -10.39
CA SER A 258 -19.71 -5.83 -9.03
C SER A 258 -20.73 -6.98 -9.01
N ALA A 259 -21.66 -6.98 -9.98
CA ALA A 259 -22.69 -8.00 -10.13
C ALA A 259 -22.32 -9.10 -11.16
N GLU A 260 -21.08 -9.15 -11.63
CA GLU A 260 -20.56 -10.08 -12.64
C GLU A 260 -21.40 -10.10 -13.94
N GLN A 261 -21.91 -8.94 -14.36
CA GLN A 261 -22.74 -8.76 -15.56
C GLN A 261 -21.95 -8.29 -16.79
N ASN A 262 -20.62 -8.39 -16.76
CA ASN A 262 -19.69 -7.90 -17.77
C ASN A 262 -20.08 -8.36 -19.19
N ALA A 263 -20.48 -9.63 -19.33
CA ALA A 263 -20.91 -10.21 -20.61
C ALA A 263 -22.20 -9.59 -21.18
N ARG A 264 -23.21 -9.33 -20.33
CA ARG A 264 -24.52 -8.82 -20.77
C ARG A 264 -24.44 -7.38 -21.26
N TYR A 265 -23.61 -6.57 -20.60
CA TYR A 265 -23.54 -5.12 -20.83
C TYR A 265 -22.34 -4.69 -21.70
N LEU A 266 -21.77 -5.59 -22.51
CA LEU A 266 -20.76 -5.23 -23.52
C LEU A 266 -21.20 -4.08 -24.44
N TYR A 267 -22.51 -3.98 -24.72
CA TYR A 267 -23.04 -2.86 -25.51
C TYR A 267 -22.89 -1.50 -24.79
N VAL A 268 -22.91 -1.46 -23.45
CA VAL A 268 -22.69 -0.25 -22.66
C VAL A 268 -21.23 0.16 -22.73
N VAL A 269 -20.30 -0.80 -22.59
CA VAL A 269 -18.85 -0.57 -22.78
C VAL A 269 -18.59 0.08 -24.13
N LYS A 270 -19.06 -0.54 -25.22
CA LYS A 270 -18.87 0.00 -26.58
C LYS A 270 -19.56 1.35 -26.77
N ARG A 271 -20.74 1.56 -26.18
CA ARG A 271 -21.47 2.83 -26.24
C ARG A 271 -20.69 3.98 -25.60
N LEU A 272 -20.07 3.74 -24.44
CA LEU A 272 -19.34 4.77 -23.70
C LEU A 272 -18.03 5.13 -24.41
N LEU A 273 -17.29 4.13 -24.90
CA LEU A 273 -16.11 4.36 -25.75
C LEU A 273 -16.46 5.17 -26.99
N ALA A 274 -17.54 4.82 -27.70
CA ALA A 274 -17.96 5.54 -28.91
C ALA A 274 -18.56 6.92 -28.64
N GLY A 275 -19.07 7.18 -27.44
CA GLY A 275 -19.76 8.42 -27.08
C GLY A 275 -18.83 9.52 -26.58
N TYR A 276 -17.64 9.15 -26.08
CA TYR A 276 -16.67 10.10 -25.56
C TYR A 276 -16.27 11.14 -26.60
N ASN A 277 -16.18 12.39 -26.15
CA ASN A 277 -15.62 13.52 -26.88
C ASN A 277 -15.23 14.60 -25.86
N SER A 278 -14.61 15.70 -26.32
CA SER A 278 -14.07 16.74 -25.43
C SER A 278 -15.09 17.41 -24.50
N SER A 279 -16.40 17.31 -24.76
CA SER A 279 -17.43 17.81 -23.83
C SER A 279 -17.46 17.06 -22.49
N TYR A 280 -16.87 15.86 -22.41
CA TYR A 280 -16.74 15.08 -21.19
C TYR A 280 -15.67 15.65 -20.26
N ASN A 281 -14.66 16.35 -20.81
CA ASN A 281 -13.45 16.75 -20.07
C ASN A 281 -13.73 17.74 -18.92
N SER A 282 -14.87 18.46 -18.97
CA SER A 282 -15.29 19.33 -17.87
C SER A 282 -16.04 18.60 -16.74
N SER A 283 -16.27 17.29 -16.87
CA SER A 283 -16.98 16.48 -15.88
C SER A 283 -16.14 15.30 -15.43
N TRP A 284 -15.70 15.36 -14.18
CA TRP A 284 -14.92 14.31 -13.56
C TRP A 284 -15.66 12.97 -13.55
N TYR A 285 -16.97 12.98 -13.28
CA TYR A 285 -17.72 11.73 -13.25
C TYR A 285 -18.04 11.16 -14.63
N MET A 286 -18.20 12.00 -15.66
CA MET A 286 -18.34 11.49 -17.03
C MET A 286 -17.03 10.86 -17.52
N LEU A 287 -15.88 11.44 -17.17
CA LEU A 287 -14.58 10.83 -17.43
C LEU A 287 -14.44 9.48 -16.72
N ASN A 288 -14.81 9.40 -15.44
CA ASN A 288 -14.82 8.15 -14.68
C ASN A 288 -15.80 7.12 -15.25
N ALA A 289 -16.98 7.53 -15.73
CA ALA A 289 -17.91 6.62 -16.40
C ALA A 289 -17.30 5.96 -17.63
N VAL A 290 -16.51 6.70 -18.41
CA VAL A 290 -15.75 6.15 -19.54
C VAL A 290 -14.60 5.27 -19.03
N ASN A 291 -13.85 5.69 -18.01
CA ASN A 291 -12.73 4.91 -17.48
C ASN A 291 -13.16 3.57 -16.86
N ASN A 292 -14.30 3.54 -16.17
CA ASN A 292 -14.80 2.34 -15.49
C ASN A 292 -15.12 1.19 -16.44
N VAL A 293 -15.26 1.45 -17.75
CA VAL A 293 -15.41 0.37 -18.74
C VAL A 293 -14.18 -0.53 -18.79
N TYR A 294 -13.00 0.00 -18.48
CA TYR A 294 -11.75 -0.77 -18.45
C TYR A 294 -11.71 -1.72 -17.25
N THR A 295 -12.34 -1.37 -16.13
CA THR A 295 -12.55 -2.32 -15.02
C THR A 295 -13.45 -3.47 -15.45
N VAL A 296 -14.51 -3.17 -16.22
CA VAL A 296 -15.42 -4.19 -16.77
C VAL A 296 -14.69 -5.15 -17.71
N THR A 297 -13.74 -4.67 -18.54
CA THR A 297 -12.94 -5.55 -19.41
C THR A 297 -11.89 -6.32 -18.63
N PHE A 298 -11.19 -5.65 -17.72
CA PHE A 298 -10.14 -6.22 -16.87
C PHE A 298 -10.64 -7.45 -16.11
N ARG A 299 -11.72 -7.28 -15.37
CA ARG A 299 -12.38 -8.32 -14.58
C ARG A 299 -13.15 -9.30 -15.45
N GLY A 300 -13.59 -8.87 -16.62
CA GLY A 300 -14.27 -9.71 -17.59
C GLY A 300 -13.48 -10.95 -17.97
N HIS A 301 -12.14 -10.85 -18.10
CA HIS A 301 -11.27 -12.01 -18.38
C HIS A 301 -11.36 -13.13 -17.34
N GLN A 302 -11.78 -12.81 -16.12
CA GLN A 302 -11.92 -13.78 -15.03
C GLN A 302 -13.28 -14.49 -15.07
N LEU A 303 -14.18 -14.06 -15.97
CA LEU A 303 -15.53 -14.59 -16.16
C LEU A 303 -15.65 -15.31 -17.52
N PRO A 304 -15.83 -16.64 -17.56
CA PRO A 304 -15.94 -17.38 -18.82
C PRO A 304 -17.06 -16.90 -19.76
N ALA A 305 -18.15 -16.38 -19.18
CA ALA A 305 -19.28 -15.84 -19.94
C ALA A 305 -18.90 -14.56 -20.71
N PHE A 306 -18.00 -13.74 -20.17
CA PHE A 306 -17.51 -12.54 -20.84
C PHE A 306 -16.61 -12.91 -22.01
N VAL A 307 -15.65 -13.81 -21.81
CA VAL A 307 -14.78 -14.30 -22.89
C VAL A 307 -15.61 -14.86 -24.04
N SER A 308 -16.60 -15.72 -23.73
CA SER A 308 -17.53 -16.27 -24.74
C SER A 308 -18.33 -15.19 -25.47
N ALA A 309 -18.74 -14.12 -24.77
CA ALA A 309 -19.48 -13.02 -25.38
C ALA A 309 -18.60 -12.17 -26.31
N VAL A 310 -17.33 -11.96 -25.97
CA VAL A 310 -16.37 -11.24 -26.83
C VAL A 310 -15.94 -12.11 -28.02
N GLU A 311 -15.81 -13.42 -27.86
CA GLU A 311 -15.62 -14.34 -28.99
C GLU A 311 -16.78 -14.28 -29.99
N ALA A 312 -18.01 -14.18 -29.49
CA ALA A 312 -19.20 -14.03 -30.32
C ALA A 312 -19.30 -12.64 -30.99
N ASP A 313 -18.78 -11.59 -30.33
CA ASP A 313 -18.76 -10.23 -30.82
C ASP A 313 -17.39 -9.56 -30.61
N PRO A 314 -16.42 -9.87 -31.48
CA PRO A 314 -15.05 -9.37 -31.33
C PRO A 314 -14.94 -7.88 -31.70
N SER A 315 -16.04 -7.17 -31.98
CA SER A 315 -16.03 -5.71 -32.24
C SER A 315 -15.60 -4.89 -31.03
N LEU A 316 -15.61 -5.48 -29.83
CA LEU A 316 -15.04 -4.84 -28.64
C LEU A 316 -13.55 -4.50 -28.83
N LEU A 317 -12.77 -5.40 -29.45
CA LEU A 317 -11.35 -5.15 -29.72
C LEU A 317 -11.17 -3.97 -30.68
N ASP A 318 -12.05 -3.82 -31.67
CA ASP A 318 -12.02 -2.68 -32.60
C ASP A 318 -12.39 -1.38 -31.89
N ALA A 319 -13.33 -1.43 -30.93
CA ALA A 319 -13.73 -0.27 -30.13
C ALA A 319 -12.58 0.23 -29.23
N LEU A 320 -11.88 -0.68 -28.55
CA LEU A 320 -10.71 -0.33 -27.73
C LEU A 320 -9.57 0.22 -28.59
N ALA A 321 -9.25 -0.45 -29.70
CA ALA A 321 -8.21 0.00 -30.61
C ALA A 321 -8.54 1.35 -31.26
N GLY A 322 -9.80 1.53 -31.68
CA GLY A 322 -10.31 2.78 -32.23
C GLY A 322 -10.21 3.92 -31.23
N PHE A 323 -10.65 3.71 -29.99
CA PHE A 323 -10.56 4.71 -28.93
C PHE A 323 -9.11 5.16 -28.70
N ALA A 324 -8.17 4.22 -28.50
CA ALA A 324 -6.76 4.56 -28.28
C ALA A 324 -6.15 5.32 -29.47
N ARG A 325 -6.49 4.91 -30.71
CA ARG A 325 -5.98 5.53 -31.94
C ARG A 325 -6.55 6.92 -32.18
N ASP A 326 -7.84 7.10 -31.92
CA ASP A 326 -8.56 8.32 -32.26
C ASP A 326 -8.37 9.41 -31.16
N HIS A 327 -7.81 9.03 -30.00
CA HIS A 327 -7.58 9.91 -28.84
C HIS A 327 -6.11 9.96 -28.39
N LEU A 328 -5.16 9.86 -29.33
CA LEU A 328 -3.73 10.04 -29.05
C LEU A 328 -3.40 11.45 -28.52
N ASP A 329 -4.27 12.43 -28.78
CA ASP A 329 -4.17 13.81 -28.29
C ASP A 329 -4.39 13.93 -26.78
N LEU A 330 -4.99 12.93 -26.12
CA LEU A 330 -5.12 12.90 -24.66
C LEU A 330 -3.81 12.51 -23.96
N LEU A 331 -2.88 11.85 -24.67
CA LEU A 331 -1.63 11.38 -24.10
C LEU A 331 -0.69 12.56 -23.79
N GLY A 332 -0.15 12.59 -22.58
CA GLY A 332 0.59 13.74 -22.04
C GLY A 332 -0.31 14.85 -21.46
N THR A 333 -1.59 14.58 -21.24
CA THR A 333 -2.53 15.44 -20.50
C THR A 333 -3.08 14.72 -19.27
N ASP A 334 -3.86 15.41 -18.43
CA ASP A 334 -4.55 14.82 -17.28
C ASP A 334 -5.53 13.70 -17.66
N GLN A 335 -5.95 13.60 -18.94
CA GLN A 335 -6.81 12.52 -19.44
C GLN A 335 -6.04 11.36 -20.10
N SER A 336 -4.71 11.32 -19.98
CA SER A 336 -3.86 10.29 -20.61
C SER A 336 -4.29 8.86 -20.26
N TYR A 337 -4.80 8.63 -19.03
CA TYR A 337 -5.28 7.33 -18.57
C TYR A 337 -6.38 6.73 -19.46
N LEU A 338 -7.22 7.55 -20.11
CA LEU A 338 -8.31 7.04 -20.95
C LEU A 338 -7.77 6.29 -22.18
N ALA A 339 -6.81 6.90 -22.89
CA ALA A 339 -6.24 6.31 -24.08
C ALA A 339 -5.26 5.18 -23.74
N SER A 340 -4.47 5.32 -22.67
CA SER A 340 -3.53 4.27 -22.25
C SER A 340 -4.26 3.01 -21.75
N ASN A 341 -5.32 3.16 -20.95
CA ASN A 341 -6.13 2.03 -20.49
C ASN A 341 -6.82 1.32 -21.66
N ALA A 342 -7.31 2.04 -22.69
CA ALA A 342 -7.84 1.39 -23.90
C ALA A 342 -6.81 0.46 -24.57
N GLY A 343 -5.57 0.94 -24.72
CA GLY A 343 -4.49 0.12 -25.28
C GLY A 343 -4.12 -1.06 -24.40
N ARG A 344 -3.97 -0.83 -23.09
CA ARG A 344 -3.64 -1.88 -22.12
C ARG A 344 -4.69 -2.98 -22.10
N GLU A 345 -5.97 -2.62 -22.04
CA GLU A 345 -7.07 -3.59 -22.00
C GLU A 345 -7.30 -4.28 -23.35
N LEU A 346 -6.99 -3.62 -24.48
CA LEU A 346 -6.91 -4.30 -25.78
C LEU A 346 -5.82 -5.39 -25.76
N ALA A 347 -4.63 -5.07 -25.25
CA ALA A 347 -3.52 -6.02 -25.21
C ALA A 347 -3.73 -7.17 -24.22
N ARG A 348 -4.59 -7.00 -23.19
CA ARG A 348 -4.98 -8.07 -22.28
C ARG A 348 -5.71 -9.23 -22.97
N PHE A 349 -6.36 -8.99 -24.12
CA PHE A 349 -6.92 -10.05 -24.97
C PHE A 349 -5.88 -10.93 -25.66
N LEU A 350 -4.58 -10.62 -25.59
CA LEU A 350 -3.52 -11.53 -26.03
C LEU A 350 -3.49 -12.82 -25.20
N GLN A 351 -4.06 -12.82 -23.99
CA GLN A 351 -4.18 -14.04 -23.19
C GLN A 351 -5.13 -15.09 -23.82
N GLU A 352 -6.13 -14.64 -24.58
CA GLU A 352 -7.17 -15.50 -25.14
C GLU A 352 -6.73 -16.07 -26.50
N ASP A 353 -6.48 -17.38 -26.58
CA ASP A 353 -5.97 -18.04 -27.80
C ASP A 353 -6.83 -17.78 -29.05
N THR A 354 -8.15 -17.68 -28.89
CA THR A 354 -9.12 -17.47 -29.97
C THR A 354 -9.19 -16.02 -30.46
N LEU A 355 -8.92 -15.05 -29.57
CA LEU A 355 -8.98 -13.61 -29.87
C LEU A 355 -7.60 -13.04 -30.20
N ARG A 356 -6.50 -13.69 -29.76
CA ARG A 356 -5.11 -13.28 -30.03
C ARG A 356 -4.83 -12.96 -31.52
N PRO A 357 -5.32 -13.75 -32.52
CA PRO A 357 -5.10 -13.42 -33.93
C PRO A 357 -5.70 -12.08 -34.37
N LYS A 358 -6.76 -11.60 -33.70
CA LYS A 358 -7.34 -10.28 -33.93
C LYS A 358 -6.65 -9.19 -33.09
N ALA A 359 -6.37 -9.46 -31.82
CA ALA A 359 -5.75 -8.48 -30.92
C ALA A 359 -4.33 -8.10 -31.36
N LYS A 360 -3.51 -9.09 -31.73
CA LYS A 360 -2.09 -8.91 -32.09
C LYS A 360 -1.82 -7.81 -33.13
N PRO A 361 -2.44 -7.80 -34.33
CA PRO A 361 -2.18 -6.74 -35.30
C PRO A 361 -2.64 -5.35 -34.82
N LEU A 362 -3.69 -5.26 -33.99
CA LEU A 362 -4.14 -3.99 -33.41
C LEU A 362 -3.15 -3.46 -32.37
N VAL A 363 -2.62 -4.34 -31.53
CA VAL A 363 -1.56 -4.01 -30.56
C VAL A 363 -0.29 -3.53 -31.27
N ILE A 364 0.13 -4.21 -32.34
CA ILE A 364 1.29 -3.81 -33.15
C ILE A 364 1.08 -2.44 -33.80
N ASP A 365 -0.11 -2.15 -34.35
CA ASP A 365 -0.43 -0.84 -34.93
C ASP A 365 -0.32 0.28 -33.88
N LEU A 366 -0.87 0.11 -32.69
CA LEU A 366 -0.80 1.12 -31.63
C LEU A 366 0.62 1.28 -31.05
N LEU A 367 1.39 0.19 -30.91
CA LEU A 367 2.81 0.27 -30.55
C LEU A 367 3.61 1.05 -31.60
N GLY A 368 3.26 0.94 -32.89
CA GLY A 368 3.88 1.71 -33.97
C GLY A 368 3.46 3.19 -34.05
N ARG A 369 2.37 3.57 -33.36
CA ARG A 369 1.87 4.95 -33.26
C ARG A 369 2.29 5.68 -31.99
N SER A 370 2.85 4.95 -31.04
CA SER A 370 3.32 5.46 -29.75
C SER A 370 4.82 5.20 -29.61
N SER A 371 5.41 5.78 -28.58
CA SER A 371 6.85 5.72 -28.31
C SER A 371 7.08 5.30 -26.87
N LEU A 372 8.18 4.58 -26.65
CA LEU A 372 8.62 4.13 -25.32
C LEU A 372 8.82 5.30 -24.35
N THR A 373 9.22 6.47 -24.85
CA THR A 373 9.37 7.72 -24.09
C THR A 373 8.52 8.85 -24.66
N GLY A 374 8.35 9.91 -23.87
CA GLY A 374 7.61 11.11 -24.26
C GLY A 374 6.10 11.00 -24.05
N PRO A 375 5.30 11.93 -24.62
CA PRO A 375 3.88 12.06 -24.29
C PRO A 375 3.05 10.79 -24.49
N THR A 376 3.41 9.95 -25.47
CA THR A 376 2.69 8.71 -25.80
C THR A 376 3.14 7.49 -25.00
N ALA A 377 4.12 7.63 -24.11
CA ALA A 377 4.68 6.52 -23.33
C ALA A 377 3.63 5.75 -22.51
N PRO A 378 2.63 6.38 -21.86
CA PRO A 378 1.59 5.64 -21.14
C PRO A 378 0.88 4.58 -22.00
N LEU A 379 0.58 4.91 -23.26
CA LEU A 379 -0.01 3.95 -24.21
C LEU A 379 0.99 2.87 -24.60
N TRP A 380 2.22 3.26 -24.98
CA TRP A 380 3.23 2.30 -25.43
C TRP A 380 3.57 1.29 -24.34
N VAL A 381 3.81 1.75 -23.11
CA VAL A 381 4.19 0.89 -21.98
C VAL A 381 3.04 -0.02 -21.57
N GLY A 382 1.80 0.48 -21.53
CA GLY A 382 0.63 -0.36 -21.22
C GLY A 382 0.41 -1.49 -22.24
N LEU A 383 0.58 -1.21 -23.54
CA LEU A 383 0.56 -2.23 -24.59
C LEU A 383 1.73 -3.22 -24.45
N ALA A 384 2.93 -2.68 -24.24
CA ALA A 384 4.17 -3.46 -24.19
C ALA A 384 4.19 -4.42 -22.99
N GLU A 385 3.73 -3.97 -21.82
CA GLU A 385 3.62 -4.78 -20.60
C GLU A 385 2.72 -6.00 -20.80
N MET A 386 1.52 -5.80 -21.36
CA MET A 386 0.58 -6.90 -21.62
C MET A 386 1.08 -7.83 -22.73
N ALA A 387 1.72 -7.30 -23.76
CA ALA A 387 2.31 -8.11 -24.83
C ALA A 387 3.50 -8.94 -24.34
N ASP A 388 4.36 -8.36 -23.50
CA ASP A 388 5.46 -9.05 -22.85
C ASP A 388 4.95 -10.15 -21.91
N TYR A 389 3.87 -9.90 -21.17
CA TYR A 389 3.32 -10.89 -20.25
C TYR A 389 2.56 -12.03 -20.95
N TYR A 390 1.63 -11.72 -21.86
CA TYR A 390 0.72 -12.71 -22.44
C TYR A 390 1.18 -13.32 -23.79
N ASP A 391 2.10 -12.69 -24.52
CA ASP A 391 2.63 -13.19 -25.80
C ASP A 391 4.16 -12.97 -25.91
N ASN A 392 4.90 -13.20 -24.82
CA ASN A 392 6.37 -13.05 -24.74
C ASN A 392 7.11 -13.80 -25.85
N ALA A 393 6.61 -14.98 -26.25
CA ALA A 393 7.20 -15.78 -27.32
C ALA A 393 7.26 -15.03 -28.67
N SER A 394 6.46 -13.97 -28.81
CA SER A 394 6.41 -13.09 -29.96
C SER A 394 7.00 -11.70 -29.69
N CYS A 395 7.80 -11.54 -28.64
CA CYS A 395 8.34 -10.24 -28.21
C CYS A 395 9.02 -9.45 -29.35
N SER A 396 9.66 -10.14 -30.31
CA SER A 396 10.32 -9.48 -31.44
C SER A 396 9.33 -8.79 -32.38
N ALA A 397 8.11 -9.32 -32.50
CA ALA A 397 7.05 -8.72 -33.32
C ALA A 397 6.48 -7.44 -32.68
N TYR A 398 6.43 -7.39 -31.35
CA TYR A 398 5.99 -6.22 -30.60
C TYR A 398 7.12 -5.23 -30.31
N GLY A 399 8.38 -5.66 -30.47
CA GLY A 399 9.52 -4.89 -30.00
C GLY A 399 9.55 -4.78 -28.48
N THR A 400 9.20 -5.84 -27.75
CA THR A 400 9.11 -5.89 -26.28
C THR A 400 10.11 -6.84 -25.63
N CYS A 401 11.00 -7.48 -26.39
CA CYS A 401 12.01 -8.36 -25.77
C CYS A 401 12.86 -7.58 -24.77
N ASP A 402 13.09 -8.18 -23.60
CA ASP A 402 13.80 -7.58 -22.45
C ASP A 402 13.19 -6.25 -21.99
N LEU A 403 11.84 -6.18 -21.95
CA LEU A 403 11.07 -4.94 -21.73
C LEU A 403 11.57 -4.12 -20.54
N ALA A 404 11.61 -4.72 -19.34
CA ALA A 404 12.00 -4.02 -18.12
C ALA A 404 13.41 -3.42 -18.21
N ALA A 405 14.37 -4.15 -18.77
CA ALA A 405 15.74 -3.67 -18.95
C ALA A 405 15.82 -2.50 -19.95
N ARG A 406 15.04 -2.58 -21.04
CA ARG A 406 14.98 -1.50 -22.05
C ARG A 406 14.32 -0.25 -21.52
N LEU A 407 13.23 -0.39 -20.78
CA LEU A 407 12.57 0.71 -20.07
C LEU A 407 13.56 1.38 -19.11
N LYS A 408 14.17 0.59 -18.20
CA LYS A 408 15.17 1.09 -17.24
C LYS A 408 16.32 1.84 -17.94
N SER A 409 16.87 1.29 -19.02
CA SER A 409 17.96 1.93 -19.77
C SER A 409 17.54 3.22 -20.47
N ALA A 410 16.28 3.34 -20.87
CA ALA A 410 15.79 4.51 -21.60
C ALA A 410 15.36 5.63 -20.66
N VAL A 411 14.78 5.30 -19.50
CA VAL A 411 14.12 6.27 -18.61
C VAL A 411 14.82 6.49 -17.28
N LEU A 412 15.85 5.71 -16.92
CA LEU A 412 16.65 5.92 -15.70
C LEU A 412 18.15 6.02 -16.04
N PRO A 413 18.58 7.00 -16.87
CA PRO A 413 19.97 7.10 -17.32
C PRO A 413 20.94 7.60 -16.24
N VAL A 414 20.44 8.26 -15.18
CA VAL A 414 21.28 8.80 -14.11
C VAL A 414 21.55 7.70 -13.08
N SER A 415 22.82 7.44 -12.79
CA SER A 415 23.24 6.60 -11.68
C SER A 415 24.26 7.33 -10.82
N TYR A 416 23.98 7.43 -9.51
CA TYR A 416 24.78 8.21 -8.57
C TYR A 416 24.94 7.46 -7.24
N THR A 417 26.17 7.23 -6.82
CA THR A 417 26.47 6.52 -5.56
C THR A 417 26.58 7.53 -4.42
N CYS A 418 25.71 7.43 -3.41
CA CYS A 418 25.76 8.28 -2.22
C CYS A 418 26.75 7.75 -1.17
N SER A 419 26.82 6.43 -1.03
CA SER A 419 27.69 5.67 -0.12
C SER A 419 27.82 4.23 -0.62
N ASP A 420 28.61 3.39 0.06
CA ASP A 420 28.67 1.95 -0.22
C ASP A 420 27.31 1.25 -0.05
N SER A 421 26.40 1.81 0.76
CA SER A 421 25.08 1.27 1.06
C SER A 421 23.94 1.94 0.29
N ILE A 422 24.15 3.05 -0.43
CA ILE A 422 23.06 3.83 -1.03
C ILE A 422 23.42 4.27 -2.45
N ARG A 423 22.56 3.93 -3.42
CA ARG A 423 22.69 4.37 -4.81
C ARG A 423 21.38 4.96 -5.33
N ILE A 424 21.45 6.11 -5.97
CA ILE A 424 20.33 6.74 -6.67
C ILE A 424 20.35 6.30 -8.15
N LEU A 425 19.19 5.90 -8.66
CA LEU A 425 18.88 5.78 -10.08
C LEU A 425 17.80 6.80 -10.42
N ALA A 426 18.02 7.70 -11.37
CA ALA A 426 17.05 8.75 -11.66
C ALA A 426 16.80 8.93 -13.16
N GLN A 427 15.58 9.37 -13.46
CA GLN A 427 15.20 9.81 -14.81
C GLN A 427 15.91 11.11 -15.16
N GLN A 428 15.82 12.09 -14.26
CA GLN A 428 16.51 13.36 -14.35
C GLN A 428 16.67 13.95 -12.95
N MET A 429 17.88 14.37 -12.60
CA MET A 429 18.17 15.14 -11.41
C MET A 429 19.42 15.99 -11.66
N SER A 430 19.46 17.22 -11.14
CA SER A 430 20.68 18.02 -11.21
C SER A 430 21.75 17.47 -10.26
N SER A 431 23.03 17.80 -10.48
CA SER A 431 24.09 17.42 -9.54
C SER A 431 23.90 18.00 -8.14
N ALA A 432 23.26 19.18 -8.03
CA ALA A 432 22.94 19.79 -6.76
C ALA A 432 21.84 19.00 -6.02
N ASP A 433 20.79 18.59 -6.73
CA ASP A 433 19.70 17.79 -6.16
C ASP A 433 20.16 16.41 -5.73
N LEU A 434 21.00 15.75 -6.53
CA LEU A 434 21.65 14.48 -6.17
C LEU A 434 22.48 14.63 -4.88
N THR A 435 23.26 15.70 -4.77
CA THR A 435 24.08 15.96 -3.58
C THR A 435 23.22 16.23 -2.35
N LYS A 436 22.13 16.99 -2.50
CA LYS A 436 21.16 17.29 -1.43
C LYS A 436 20.47 16.00 -0.96
N ALA A 437 19.95 15.19 -1.88
CA ALA A 437 19.31 13.92 -1.58
C ALA A 437 20.27 12.96 -0.86
N CYS A 438 21.49 12.77 -1.38
CA CYS A 438 22.49 11.91 -0.72
C CYS A 438 22.91 12.43 0.66
N THR A 439 22.94 13.75 0.87
CA THR A 439 23.25 14.32 2.18
C THR A 439 22.13 14.05 3.17
N SER A 440 20.87 14.20 2.75
CA SER A 440 19.71 13.85 3.56
C SER A 440 19.69 12.36 3.93
N LEU A 441 19.84 11.47 2.94
CA LEU A 441 19.84 10.02 3.16
C LEU A 441 20.93 9.57 4.15
N ARG A 442 22.18 10.02 3.97
CA ARG A 442 23.27 9.69 4.89
C ARG A 442 23.09 10.27 6.29
N GLY A 443 22.52 11.47 6.38
CA GLY A 443 22.23 12.08 7.69
C GLY A 443 21.13 11.34 8.42
N GLN A 444 20.08 10.92 7.70
CA GLN A 444 18.99 10.15 8.27
C GLN A 444 19.44 8.74 8.69
N ASP A 445 20.30 8.10 7.89
CA ASP A 445 20.93 6.81 8.22
C ASP A 445 21.59 6.85 9.60
N ALA A 446 22.46 7.85 9.83
CA ALA A 446 23.11 8.05 11.11
C ALA A 446 22.12 8.36 12.24
N TYR A 447 21.10 9.19 11.96
CA TYR A 447 20.04 9.53 12.93
C TYR A 447 19.23 8.30 13.34
N PHE A 448 18.81 7.48 12.38
CA PHE A 448 18.08 6.24 12.61
C PHE A 448 18.83 5.32 13.55
N HIS A 449 20.11 5.04 13.27
CA HIS A 449 20.94 4.16 14.10
C HIS A 449 21.07 4.67 15.55
N GLN A 450 21.10 5.99 15.75
CA GLN A 450 21.10 6.58 17.09
C GLN A 450 19.77 6.36 17.82
N VAL A 451 18.64 6.45 17.10
CA VAL A 451 17.31 6.23 17.66
C VAL A 451 17.09 4.75 17.94
N ALA A 452 17.29 3.88 16.94
CA ALA A 452 17.07 2.44 16.99
C ALA A 452 18.00 1.74 17.99
N ARG A 453 19.26 2.20 18.12
CA ARG A 453 20.32 1.52 18.88
C ARG A 453 20.46 0.05 18.47
N ASP A 454 20.50 -0.19 17.18
CA ASP A 454 20.81 -1.51 16.62
C ASP A 454 22.30 -1.85 16.76
N ASN A 455 22.65 -3.09 16.40
CA ASN A 455 24.04 -3.56 16.41
C ASN A 455 24.47 -4.03 15.00
N GLY A 456 23.90 -3.42 13.96
CA GLY A 456 24.00 -3.88 12.58
C GLY A 456 22.79 -4.71 12.12
N PRO A 457 22.83 -5.23 10.87
CA PRO A 457 21.68 -5.86 10.25
C PRO A 457 21.13 -7.05 11.05
N VAL A 458 19.81 -7.25 10.99
CA VAL A 458 19.14 -8.40 11.61
C VAL A 458 19.70 -9.72 11.07
N ALA A 459 19.61 -10.77 11.89
CA ALA A 459 20.15 -12.07 11.52
C ALA A 459 19.45 -12.62 10.26
N GLY A 460 20.23 -12.92 9.22
CA GLY A 460 19.71 -13.49 7.99
C GLY A 460 19.55 -12.48 6.85
N ASP A 461 19.54 -11.18 7.13
CA ASP A 461 19.58 -10.16 6.08
C ASP A 461 20.93 -10.20 5.35
N ARG A 462 20.87 -10.25 4.01
CA ARG A 462 22.00 -10.28 3.08
C ARG A 462 22.06 -9.07 2.17
N ASN A 463 21.18 -8.10 2.37
CA ASN A 463 21.21 -6.86 1.62
C ASN A 463 22.54 -6.14 1.93
N THR A 464 23.05 -5.39 0.97
CA THR A 464 24.29 -4.59 1.14
C THR A 464 24.13 -3.15 0.69
N THR A 465 23.15 -2.89 -0.17
CA THR A 465 22.86 -1.58 -0.73
C THR A 465 21.38 -1.45 -1.06
N ILE A 466 20.84 -0.23 -0.99
CA ILE A 466 19.53 0.13 -1.53
C ILE A 466 19.66 0.92 -2.84
N GLU A 467 18.77 0.66 -3.79
CA GLU A 467 18.52 1.56 -4.93
C GLU A 467 17.38 2.52 -4.61
N VAL A 468 17.65 3.82 -4.54
CA VAL A 468 16.64 4.87 -4.53
C VAL A 468 16.34 5.26 -5.98
N VAL A 469 15.18 4.88 -6.48
CA VAL A 469 14.74 5.11 -7.86
C VAL A 469 13.85 6.34 -7.91
N VAL A 470 14.17 7.31 -8.77
CA VAL A 470 13.49 8.61 -8.85
C VAL A 470 13.04 8.89 -10.29
N PHE A 471 11.74 8.78 -10.56
CA PHE A 471 11.13 9.23 -11.81
C PHE A 471 10.94 10.76 -11.81
N ASP A 472 10.83 11.39 -12.99
CA ASP A 472 10.76 12.87 -13.11
C ASP A 472 9.40 13.44 -12.67
N SER A 473 8.37 12.61 -12.59
CA SER A 473 7.02 13.01 -12.20
C SER A 473 6.19 11.83 -11.70
N SER A 474 5.07 12.14 -11.03
CA SER A 474 4.04 11.16 -10.67
C SER A 474 3.49 10.40 -11.90
N THR A 475 3.41 11.06 -13.06
CA THR A 475 2.97 10.44 -14.32
C THR A 475 3.99 9.44 -14.85
N ASP A 476 5.29 9.76 -14.80
CA ASP A 476 6.36 8.85 -15.22
C ASP A 476 6.44 7.64 -14.29
N TYR A 477 6.26 7.86 -12.98
CA TYR A 477 6.14 6.77 -12.01
C TYR A 477 5.01 5.80 -12.38
N GLN A 478 3.80 6.29 -12.61
CA GLN A 478 2.66 5.46 -13.05
C GLN A 478 2.90 4.76 -14.39
N THR A 479 3.65 5.41 -15.28
CA THR A 479 3.93 4.87 -16.62
C THR A 479 4.93 3.72 -16.56
N TYR A 480 6.01 3.86 -15.81
CA TYR A 480 7.17 2.95 -15.93
C TYR A 480 7.38 2.04 -14.72
N ALA A 481 7.06 2.48 -13.50
CA ALA A 481 7.50 1.76 -12.31
C ALA A 481 6.88 0.35 -12.21
N GLY A 482 5.59 0.20 -12.54
CA GLY A 482 4.92 -1.10 -12.62
C GLY A 482 5.54 -2.03 -13.68
N ALA A 483 5.91 -1.50 -14.85
CA ALA A 483 6.50 -2.29 -15.93
C ALA A 483 7.98 -2.64 -15.70
N ILE A 484 8.73 -1.82 -14.94
CA ILE A 484 10.15 -2.08 -14.62
C ILE A 484 10.30 -2.95 -13.37
N TYR A 485 9.53 -2.67 -12.33
CA TYR A 485 9.73 -3.23 -10.98
C TYR A 485 8.56 -4.08 -10.50
N GLY A 486 7.44 -4.12 -11.23
CA GLY A 486 6.27 -4.91 -10.86
C GLY A 486 5.48 -4.35 -9.68
N ILE A 487 5.58 -3.06 -9.37
CA ILE A 487 4.88 -2.48 -8.22
C ILE A 487 3.48 -1.96 -8.59
N ASP A 488 2.64 -1.78 -7.57
CA ASP A 488 1.46 -0.91 -7.69
C ASP A 488 1.92 0.54 -7.70
N THR A 489 1.35 1.36 -8.58
CA THR A 489 1.74 2.76 -8.76
C THR A 489 0.67 3.75 -8.33
N ASN A 490 -0.34 3.32 -7.58
CA ASN A 490 -1.37 4.19 -7.02
C ASN A 490 -1.05 4.54 -5.55
N ASN A 491 0.16 5.07 -5.33
CA ASN A 491 0.73 5.45 -4.04
C ASN A 491 1.77 6.57 -4.21
N GLY A 492 2.23 7.15 -3.10
CA GLY A 492 3.26 8.20 -3.07
C GLY A 492 4.70 7.74 -3.35
N GLY A 493 4.89 6.47 -3.67
CA GLY A 493 6.18 5.78 -3.66
C GLY A 493 6.04 4.43 -2.97
N MET A 494 6.99 3.53 -3.19
CA MET A 494 6.97 2.20 -2.60
C MET A 494 8.38 1.72 -2.24
N TYR A 495 8.54 1.19 -1.03
CA TYR A 495 9.68 0.36 -0.67
C TYR A 495 9.39 -1.11 -1.04
N LEU A 496 10.20 -1.62 -1.96
CA LEU A 496 10.21 -3.01 -2.41
C LEU A 496 11.42 -3.72 -1.79
N GLU A 497 11.17 -4.46 -0.72
CA GLU A 497 12.22 -5.15 0.05
C GLU A 497 12.80 -6.34 -0.71
N GLY A 498 11.93 -7.16 -1.31
CA GLY A 498 12.31 -8.46 -1.87
C GLY A 498 12.47 -9.53 -0.79
N ASP A 499 13.30 -10.55 -1.05
CA ASP A 499 13.67 -11.54 -0.04
C ASP A 499 15.02 -11.15 0.58
N PRO A 500 15.04 -10.57 1.80
CA PRO A 500 16.28 -10.11 2.42
C PRO A 500 17.29 -11.24 2.68
N ALA A 501 16.84 -12.50 2.75
CA ALA A 501 17.73 -13.66 2.92
C ALA A 501 18.30 -14.19 1.59
N ALA A 502 17.73 -13.79 0.45
CA ALA A 502 18.20 -14.22 -0.87
C ALA A 502 19.56 -13.61 -1.22
N ALA A 503 20.45 -14.43 -1.78
CA ALA A 503 21.73 -13.93 -2.29
C ALA A 503 21.50 -13.04 -3.52
N GLY A 504 21.98 -11.81 -3.47
CA GLY A 504 21.81 -10.83 -4.57
C GLY A 504 20.46 -10.11 -4.55
N ASN A 505 19.71 -10.18 -3.44
CA ASN A 505 18.56 -9.32 -3.25
C ASN A 505 18.97 -7.84 -3.34
N GLN A 506 18.11 -7.02 -3.94
CA GLN A 506 18.35 -5.61 -4.15
C GLN A 506 17.11 -4.85 -3.69
N PRO A 507 17.08 -4.37 -2.44
CA PRO A 507 15.98 -3.56 -1.95
C PRO A 507 15.94 -2.24 -2.71
N ARG A 508 14.72 -1.71 -2.92
CA ARG A 508 14.49 -0.48 -3.67
C ARG A 508 13.47 0.40 -2.99
N PHE A 509 13.80 1.68 -2.87
CA PHE A 509 12.78 2.70 -2.67
C PHE A 509 12.48 3.34 -4.03
N ILE A 510 11.25 3.24 -4.51
CA ILE A 510 10.84 3.66 -5.85
C ILE A 510 9.86 4.82 -5.72
N ALA A 511 10.23 6.00 -6.21
CA ALA A 511 9.46 7.23 -6.08
C ALA A 511 9.69 8.18 -7.26
N TYR A 512 9.29 9.43 -7.10
CA TYR A 512 9.35 10.48 -8.11
C TYR A 512 9.60 11.86 -7.49
N GLU A 513 10.03 12.80 -8.33
CA GLU A 513 9.98 14.22 -7.99
C GLU A 513 8.53 14.65 -7.78
N ALA A 514 8.26 15.37 -6.69
CA ALA A 514 6.98 16.00 -6.44
C ALA A 514 6.82 17.24 -7.36
N GLU A 515 6.40 17.03 -8.62
CA GLU A 515 6.44 18.08 -9.64
C GLU A 515 5.60 19.33 -9.32
N TRP A 516 4.68 19.23 -8.36
CA TRP A 516 3.84 20.32 -7.89
C TRP A 516 4.54 21.30 -6.94
N VAL A 517 5.72 20.98 -6.40
CA VAL A 517 6.50 21.90 -5.55
C VAL A 517 7.56 22.71 -6.32
N ARG A 518 7.63 22.53 -7.65
CA ARG A 518 8.58 23.27 -8.50
C ARG A 518 8.42 24.80 -8.33
N PRO A 519 9.53 25.58 -8.32
CA PRO A 519 10.87 25.19 -8.74
C PRO A 519 11.71 24.49 -7.66
N ASP A 520 11.19 24.29 -6.45
CA ASP A 520 11.91 23.52 -5.43
C ASP A 520 11.92 22.03 -5.80
N PHE A 521 13.04 21.36 -5.56
CA PHE A 521 13.18 19.92 -5.79
C PHE A 521 12.93 19.14 -4.49
N GLN A 522 12.01 18.18 -4.58
CA GLN A 522 11.69 17.23 -3.52
C GLN A 522 11.40 15.86 -4.14
N ILE A 523 12.04 14.81 -3.61
CA ILE A 523 11.62 13.43 -3.85
C ILE A 523 10.45 13.16 -2.88
N TRP A 524 9.29 12.79 -3.42
CA TRP A 524 8.10 12.58 -2.63
C TRP A 524 8.33 11.46 -1.59
N ASN A 525 7.94 11.70 -0.34
CA ASN A 525 8.06 10.78 0.81
C ASN A 525 9.46 10.21 1.11
N LEU A 526 10.54 10.84 0.62
CA LEU A 526 11.92 10.31 0.71
C LEU A 526 12.33 9.83 2.11
N ASN A 527 12.16 10.67 3.13
CA ASN A 527 12.63 10.35 4.47
C ASN A 527 11.72 9.35 5.19
N HIS A 528 10.42 9.33 4.87
CA HIS A 528 9.52 8.29 5.39
C HIS A 528 9.95 6.91 4.88
N GLU A 529 10.02 6.77 3.56
CA GLU A 529 10.28 5.50 2.89
C GLU A 529 11.70 4.98 3.09
N TYR A 530 12.69 5.87 3.22
CA TYR A 530 14.03 5.45 3.60
C TYR A 530 14.07 4.84 5.01
N THR A 531 13.19 5.26 5.92
CA THR A 531 13.10 4.64 7.24
C THR A 531 12.61 3.21 7.16
N HIS A 532 11.68 2.87 6.26
CA HIS A 532 11.20 1.49 6.10
C HIS A 532 12.32 0.52 5.71
N TYR A 533 13.23 0.95 4.82
CA TYR A 533 14.43 0.18 4.52
C TYR A 533 15.32 -0.04 5.76
N LEU A 534 15.52 1.00 6.55
CA LEU A 534 16.35 0.89 7.75
C LEU A 534 15.67 0.02 8.82
N ASP A 535 14.37 0.16 9.04
CA ASP A 535 13.58 -0.64 9.99
C ASP A 535 13.58 -2.13 9.58
N GLY A 536 13.28 -2.43 8.31
CA GLY A 536 13.37 -3.79 7.74
C GLY A 536 14.75 -4.42 7.92
N ARG A 537 15.80 -3.65 7.65
CA ARG A 537 17.18 -4.15 7.72
C ARG A 537 17.73 -4.32 9.13
N PHE A 538 17.38 -3.44 10.06
CA PHE A 538 18.09 -3.29 11.34
C PHE A 538 17.22 -3.60 12.57
N ASP A 539 15.89 -3.59 12.44
CA ASP A 539 14.96 -3.77 13.55
C ASP A 539 14.01 -4.96 13.37
N MET A 540 13.55 -5.23 12.14
CA MET A 540 12.50 -6.20 11.85
C MET A 540 13.07 -7.49 11.23
N ALA A 541 13.04 -8.62 11.94
CA ALA A 541 13.66 -9.85 11.43
C ALA A 541 12.79 -10.61 10.42
N GLY A 542 13.27 -10.75 9.18
CA GLY A 542 12.58 -11.45 8.10
C GLY A 542 12.18 -10.48 7.00
N ASP A 543 11.24 -10.87 6.15
CA ASP A 543 10.56 -9.98 5.21
C ASP A 543 9.39 -9.25 5.90
N PHE A 544 8.72 -8.34 5.18
CA PHE A 544 7.59 -7.58 5.71
C PHE A 544 6.45 -8.50 6.19
N ASP A 545 6.14 -9.56 5.43
CA ASP A 545 5.15 -10.59 5.80
C ASP A 545 5.43 -11.22 7.16
N ALA A 546 6.70 -11.52 7.48
CA ALA A 546 7.09 -11.98 8.82
C ALA A 546 6.80 -10.92 9.89
N GLY A 547 7.13 -9.66 9.60
CA GLY A 547 6.96 -8.49 10.47
C GLY A 547 5.51 -8.16 10.83
N VAL A 548 4.55 -8.50 9.97
CA VAL A 548 3.12 -8.19 10.17
C VAL A 548 2.29 -9.39 10.64
N THR A 549 2.93 -10.51 11.00
CA THR A 549 2.23 -11.68 11.61
C THR A 549 1.54 -11.38 12.94
N THR A 550 1.92 -10.27 13.59
CA THR A 550 1.21 -9.66 14.71
C THR A 550 1.01 -8.17 14.43
N PRO A 551 0.06 -7.47 15.10
CA PRO A 551 -0.13 -6.04 14.87
C PRO A 551 1.12 -5.21 15.20
N THR A 552 1.81 -4.75 14.15
CA THR A 552 3.06 -3.96 14.20
C THR A 552 2.95 -2.64 13.45
N VAL A 553 1.82 -2.36 12.77
CA VAL A 553 1.65 -1.17 11.92
C VAL A 553 1.82 0.15 12.70
N TRP A 554 1.42 0.19 13.98
CA TRP A 554 1.67 1.36 14.84
C TRP A 554 3.16 1.70 14.97
N TRP A 555 4.02 0.68 14.92
CA TRP A 555 5.47 0.82 14.92
C TRP A 555 5.96 1.12 13.52
N ILE A 556 5.66 0.27 12.52
CA ILE A 556 6.21 0.39 11.16
C ILE A 556 5.96 1.80 10.59
N GLU A 557 4.71 2.24 10.55
CA GLU A 557 4.37 3.58 10.02
C GLU A 557 4.67 4.68 11.02
N GLY A 558 4.36 4.48 12.31
CA GLY A 558 4.63 5.48 13.33
C GLY A 558 6.11 5.80 13.53
N PHE A 559 7.00 4.83 13.29
CA PHE A 559 8.44 4.98 13.40
C PHE A 559 9.04 5.64 12.16
N ALA A 560 8.55 5.29 10.98
CA ALA A 560 8.88 6.01 9.75
C ALA A 560 8.51 7.50 9.85
N GLU A 561 7.32 7.80 10.36
CA GLU A 561 6.90 9.17 10.65
C GLU A 561 7.81 9.83 11.70
N TYR A 562 8.07 9.13 12.82
CA TYR A 562 8.87 9.68 13.91
C TYR A 562 10.29 10.03 13.47
N VAL A 563 10.94 9.15 12.70
CA VAL A 563 12.28 9.36 12.16
C VAL A 563 12.25 10.49 11.12
N SER A 564 11.31 10.44 10.17
CA SER A 564 11.18 11.44 9.10
C SER A 564 11.05 12.86 9.66
N TYR A 565 10.09 13.11 10.55
CA TYR A 565 9.85 14.43 11.12
C TYR A 565 10.97 14.92 12.02
N SER A 566 11.44 14.05 12.91
CA SER A 566 12.44 14.43 13.88
C SER A 566 13.80 14.66 13.23
N TYR A 567 14.17 13.87 12.21
CA TYR A 567 15.40 14.09 11.44
C TYR A 567 15.36 15.40 10.64
N ARG A 568 14.22 15.69 10.00
CA ARG A 568 14.04 16.93 9.23
C ARG A 568 13.89 18.18 10.11
N ASP A 569 13.75 18.00 11.42
CA ASP A 569 13.40 19.06 12.38
C ASP A 569 12.11 19.80 11.99
N VAL A 570 11.09 19.03 11.61
CA VAL A 570 9.76 19.53 11.25
C VAL A 570 8.77 19.11 12.34
N THR A 571 7.86 20.02 12.70
CA THR A 571 6.76 19.69 13.60
C THR A 571 5.67 18.96 12.83
N TYR A 572 5.21 17.83 13.37
CA TYR A 572 4.06 17.12 12.83
C TYR A 572 2.75 17.72 13.38
N ASP A 573 2.39 18.91 12.91
CA ASP A 573 1.29 19.73 13.45
C ASP A 573 -0.05 18.97 13.48
N ASP A 574 -0.34 18.16 12.47
CA ASP A 574 -1.58 17.38 12.42
C ASP A 574 -1.63 16.26 13.46
N ALA A 575 -0.50 15.58 13.72
CA ALA A 575 -0.41 14.65 14.83
C ALA A 575 -0.60 15.36 16.18
N LEU A 576 -0.08 16.59 16.34
CA LEU A 576 -0.31 17.39 17.55
C LEU A 576 -1.78 17.78 17.70
N ALA A 577 -2.48 18.09 16.60
CA ALA A 577 -3.91 18.35 16.62
C ALA A 577 -4.71 17.11 17.02
N GLN A 578 -4.32 15.92 16.55
CA GLN A 578 -4.95 14.65 16.97
C GLN A 578 -4.75 14.37 18.46
N ALA A 579 -3.60 14.72 19.03
CA ALA A 579 -3.33 14.51 20.46
C ALA A 579 -4.40 15.18 21.35
N ALA A 580 -4.89 16.37 20.96
CA ALA A 580 -5.93 17.10 21.67
C ALA A 580 -7.29 16.38 21.70
N ALA A 581 -7.53 15.45 20.78
CA ALA A 581 -8.79 14.72 20.68
C ALA A 581 -8.89 13.54 21.66
N HIS A 582 -7.76 13.03 22.18
CA HIS A 582 -7.72 11.87 23.08
C HIS A 582 -8.50 10.65 22.55
N THR A 583 -8.50 10.45 21.24
CA THR A 583 -9.37 9.47 20.58
C THR A 583 -9.04 8.02 20.95
N TYR A 584 -7.75 7.70 21.10
CA TYR A 584 -7.30 6.33 21.36
C TYR A 584 -6.47 6.22 22.65
N THR A 585 -6.69 5.12 23.39
CA THR A 585 -5.75 4.68 24.42
C THR A 585 -4.51 4.09 23.76
N LEU A 586 -3.36 4.14 24.45
CA LEU A 586 -2.11 3.56 23.94
C LEU A 586 -2.27 2.06 23.66
N ARG A 587 -2.96 1.34 24.56
CA ARG A 587 -3.25 -0.08 24.35
C ARG A 587 -4.00 -0.32 23.04
N THR A 588 -4.95 0.53 22.67
CA THR A 588 -5.70 0.39 21.40
C THR A 588 -4.78 0.54 20.19
N LEU A 589 -3.80 1.45 20.25
CA LEU A 589 -2.86 1.68 19.16
C LEU A 589 -1.93 0.49 18.93
N PHE A 590 -1.56 -0.26 19.97
CA PHE A 590 -0.82 -1.52 19.77
C PHE A 590 -1.60 -2.60 19.01
N ASP A 591 -2.91 -2.42 18.75
CA ASP A 591 -3.72 -3.31 17.91
C ASP A 591 -3.90 -2.80 16.48
N THR A 592 -3.24 -1.70 16.09
CA THR A 592 -3.34 -1.14 14.74
C THR A 592 -2.82 -2.13 13.70
N THR A 593 -3.67 -2.43 12.73
CA THR A 593 -3.34 -3.11 11.46
C THR A 593 -3.88 -2.26 10.31
N TYR A 594 -3.42 -2.48 9.08
CA TYR A 594 -3.99 -1.83 7.90
C TYR A 594 -5.49 -2.15 7.70
N GLU A 595 -5.99 -3.24 8.30
CA GLU A 595 -7.39 -3.67 8.12
C GLU A 595 -8.35 -2.97 9.09
N ASN A 596 -7.85 -2.51 10.25
CA ASN A 596 -8.69 -2.03 11.34
C ASN A 596 -8.50 -0.55 11.68
N ALA A 597 -7.73 0.16 10.87
CA ALA A 597 -7.34 1.54 11.10
C ALA A 597 -7.51 2.38 9.83
N ASP A 598 -7.86 3.64 10.02
CA ASP A 598 -7.72 4.66 9.00
C ASP A 598 -6.31 5.27 9.05
N GLN A 599 -6.01 6.16 8.10
CA GLN A 599 -4.70 6.82 8.04
C GLN A 599 -4.39 7.60 9.31
N THR A 600 -5.37 8.31 9.86
CA THR A 600 -5.19 9.07 11.11
C THR A 600 -4.68 8.15 12.22
N ARG A 601 -5.26 6.95 12.35
CA ARG A 601 -4.81 5.96 13.34
C ARG A 601 -3.46 5.33 12.99
N VAL A 602 -3.17 5.09 11.72
CA VAL A 602 -1.91 4.50 11.24
C VAL A 602 -0.74 5.47 11.43
N TYR A 603 -0.83 6.69 10.89
CA TYR A 603 0.27 7.65 10.79
C TYR A 603 0.31 8.60 11.98
N ASN A 604 -0.71 9.46 12.15
CA ASN A 604 -0.69 10.47 13.22
C ASN A 604 -0.65 9.83 14.61
N TRP A 605 -1.54 8.87 14.89
CA TRP A 605 -1.55 8.20 16.19
C TRP A 605 -0.42 7.17 16.34
N GLY A 606 0.06 6.56 15.25
CA GLY A 606 1.28 5.75 15.25
C GLY A 606 2.49 6.57 15.67
N TYR A 607 2.70 7.73 15.03
CA TYR A 607 3.73 8.70 15.38
C TYR A 607 3.67 9.10 16.86
N LEU A 608 2.49 9.47 17.36
CA LEU A 608 2.33 9.86 18.77
C LEU A 608 2.70 8.70 19.71
N ALA A 609 2.26 7.48 19.41
CA ALA A 609 2.54 6.30 20.22
C ALA A 609 4.04 5.96 20.23
N VAL A 610 4.69 5.95 19.06
CA VAL A 610 6.12 5.70 18.93
C VAL A 610 6.93 6.77 19.64
N ARG A 611 6.62 8.04 19.39
CA ARG A 611 7.27 9.18 20.06
C ARG A 611 7.16 9.08 21.57
N TYR A 612 5.96 8.84 22.09
CA TYR A 612 5.74 8.69 23.52
C TYR A 612 6.54 7.53 24.11
N MET A 613 6.49 6.35 23.48
CA MET A 613 7.18 5.16 23.98
C MET A 613 8.71 5.32 23.95
N LEU A 614 9.27 5.94 22.90
CA LEU A 614 10.69 6.21 22.80
C LEU A 614 11.18 7.25 23.83
N GLN A 615 10.37 8.28 24.09
CA GLN A 615 10.71 9.36 25.04
C GLN A 615 10.54 8.93 26.50
N SER A 616 9.40 8.31 26.82
CA SER A 616 8.94 8.10 28.21
C SER A 616 9.24 6.69 28.70
N HIS A 617 9.32 5.69 27.81
CA HIS A 617 9.43 4.27 28.16
C HIS A 617 10.54 3.57 27.38
N ARG A 618 11.69 4.25 27.25
CA ARG A 618 12.81 3.81 26.40
C ARG A 618 13.30 2.38 26.68
N ALA A 619 13.32 1.95 27.94
CA ALA A 619 13.78 0.61 28.31
C ALA A 619 12.84 -0.49 27.78
N ASP A 620 11.53 -0.25 27.76
CA ASP A 620 10.56 -1.18 27.18
C ASP A 620 10.68 -1.21 25.65
N MET A 621 10.99 -0.07 25.02
CA MET A 621 11.28 -0.01 23.58
C MET A 621 12.56 -0.77 23.22
N ASP A 622 13.65 -0.60 23.97
CA ASP A 622 14.90 -1.35 23.73
C ASP A 622 14.64 -2.87 23.86
N LYS A 623 13.76 -3.29 24.78
CA LYS A 623 13.32 -4.68 24.91
C LYS A 623 12.45 -5.13 23.72
N LEU A 624 11.52 -4.29 23.27
CA LEU A 624 10.65 -4.58 22.13
C LEU A 624 11.46 -4.78 20.85
N LEU A 625 12.39 -3.86 20.55
CA LEU A 625 13.28 -3.96 19.39
C LEU A 625 14.17 -5.20 19.47
N GLY A 626 14.64 -5.57 20.67
CA GLY A 626 15.34 -6.84 20.87
C GLY A 626 14.52 -8.08 20.49
N LEU A 627 13.19 -8.05 20.68
CA LEU A 627 12.29 -9.13 20.28
C LEU A 627 12.01 -9.12 18.78
N TYR A 628 11.80 -7.95 18.18
CA TYR A 628 11.62 -7.79 16.73
C TYR A 628 12.87 -8.25 15.96
N ARG A 629 14.07 -7.85 16.38
CA ARG A 629 15.36 -8.27 15.77
C ARG A 629 15.62 -9.77 15.91
N ALA A 630 14.99 -10.42 16.88
CA ALA A 630 15.07 -11.87 17.08
C ALA A 630 13.97 -12.65 16.34
N GLY A 631 13.01 -11.96 15.72
CA GLY A 631 11.82 -12.56 15.12
C GLY A 631 10.84 -13.16 16.15
N ASP A 632 10.92 -12.75 17.42
CA ASP A 632 9.99 -13.18 18.47
C ASP A 632 8.73 -12.30 18.50
N TRP A 633 7.96 -12.38 17.41
CA TRP A 633 6.74 -11.59 17.22
C TRP A 633 5.70 -11.84 18.33
N ASN A 634 5.58 -13.09 18.79
CA ASN A 634 4.67 -13.45 19.89
C ASN A 634 5.14 -12.91 21.25
N GLY A 635 6.44 -12.95 21.52
CA GLY A 635 7.03 -12.35 22.71
C GLY A 635 6.85 -10.84 22.72
N ALA A 636 7.11 -10.17 21.59
CA ALA A 636 6.86 -8.74 21.41
C ALA A 636 5.38 -8.38 21.62
N ARG A 637 4.48 -9.17 21.03
CA ARG A 637 3.04 -9.02 21.23
C ARG A 637 2.63 -9.18 22.70
N THR A 638 3.23 -10.13 23.42
CA THR A 638 2.99 -10.33 24.85
C THR A 638 3.51 -9.16 25.69
N LEU A 639 4.68 -8.61 25.34
CA LEU A 639 5.22 -7.40 25.96
C LEU A 639 4.24 -6.23 25.83
N LEU A 640 3.76 -5.94 24.62
CA LEU A 640 2.83 -4.83 24.37
C LEU A 640 1.46 -5.02 25.03
N THR A 641 0.85 -6.18 24.82
CA THR A 641 -0.57 -6.39 25.20
C THR A 641 -0.79 -6.80 26.64
N SER A 642 0.17 -7.52 27.24
CA SER A 642 0.01 -8.13 28.56
C SER A 642 0.97 -7.53 29.59
N THR A 643 2.24 -7.38 29.24
CA THR A 643 3.22 -6.80 30.18
C THR A 643 2.94 -5.32 30.34
N ILE A 644 3.03 -4.53 29.27
CA ILE A 644 2.68 -3.10 29.25
C ILE A 644 1.17 -2.95 29.43
N GLY A 645 0.37 -3.60 28.59
CA GLY A 645 -1.08 -3.60 28.69
C GLY A 645 -1.64 -2.17 28.76
N THR A 646 -2.43 -1.89 29.78
CA THR A 646 -3.02 -0.55 30.02
C THR A 646 -2.24 0.26 31.07
N ARG A 647 -1.06 -0.21 31.51
CA ARG A 647 -0.29 0.44 32.60
C ARG A 647 0.08 1.89 32.26
N TYR A 648 0.30 2.15 30.97
CA TYR A 648 0.69 3.47 30.46
C TYR A 648 -0.48 4.25 29.83
N ASP A 649 -1.75 3.90 30.09
CA ASP A 649 -2.85 4.67 29.49
C ASP A 649 -3.09 6.00 30.23
N ALA A 650 -2.81 6.06 31.54
CA ALA A 650 -3.02 7.28 32.34
C ALA A 650 -1.91 8.33 32.13
N ASP A 651 -0.65 7.89 32.09
CA ASP A 651 0.48 8.76 31.78
C ASP A 651 0.49 9.16 30.28
N TRP A 652 0.08 8.28 29.36
CA TRP A 652 -0.20 8.61 27.96
C TRP A 652 -1.19 9.76 27.83
N ASN A 653 -2.33 9.71 28.52
CA ASN A 653 -3.31 10.80 28.49
C ASN A 653 -2.73 12.12 29.03
N THR A 654 -1.88 12.04 30.05
CA THR A 654 -1.20 13.23 30.58
C THR A 654 -0.21 13.78 29.56
N TRP A 655 0.55 12.90 28.89
CA TRP A 655 1.48 13.27 27.83
C TRP A 655 0.77 13.88 26.61
N LEU A 656 -0.36 13.32 26.17
CA LEU A 656 -1.19 13.88 25.10
C LEU A 656 -1.65 15.31 25.41
N THR A 657 -2.08 15.56 26.65
CA THR A 657 -2.50 16.92 27.09
C THR A 657 -1.34 17.91 26.98
N ALA A 658 -0.15 17.52 27.44
CA ALA A 658 1.05 18.34 27.32
C ALA A 658 1.46 18.54 25.86
N CYS A 659 1.30 17.49 25.04
CA CYS A 659 1.65 17.49 23.64
C CYS A 659 0.75 18.40 22.81
N ALA A 660 -0.56 18.35 23.02
CA ALA A 660 -1.54 19.27 22.44
C ALA A 660 -1.28 20.74 22.81
N ALA A 661 -0.61 21.00 23.94
CA ALA A 661 -0.16 22.32 24.36
C ALA A 661 1.21 22.73 23.78
N GLY A 662 1.76 21.96 22.84
CA GLY A 662 3.07 22.20 22.21
C GLY A 662 4.27 21.69 23.01
N SER A 663 4.03 20.93 24.08
CA SER A 663 5.06 20.43 25.00
C SER A 663 5.10 18.90 25.03
N CYS A 664 5.26 18.26 23.87
CA CYS A 664 5.33 16.81 23.67
C CYS A 664 6.67 16.18 24.13
N GLY A 665 7.25 16.67 25.24
CA GLY A 665 8.62 16.39 25.65
C GLY A 665 9.66 17.09 24.75
N SER A 666 10.73 17.63 25.35
CA SER A 666 11.76 18.45 24.68
C SER A 666 12.73 17.67 23.77
N THR A 667 12.54 16.37 23.60
CA THR A 667 13.41 15.52 22.79
C THR A 667 12.60 14.88 21.67
N THR A 668 12.36 15.63 20.59
CA THR A 668 12.04 15.05 19.26
C THR A 668 13.24 14.27 18.73
N ASN A 669 14.45 14.70 19.05
CA ASN A 669 15.69 14.00 18.72
C ASN A 669 15.87 12.73 19.59
N PRO A 670 16.67 11.73 19.15
CA PRO A 670 17.19 10.70 20.03
C PRO A 670 17.67 11.35 21.33
N PRO A 671 17.64 10.63 22.48
CA PRO A 671 18.01 11.19 23.78
C PRO A 671 19.24 12.04 23.60
N GLU A 672 19.17 13.30 24.07
CA GLU A 672 20.02 14.42 23.67
C GLU A 672 21.43 13.98 23.26
N PRO A 673 22.06 14.60 22.23
CA PRO A 673 23.50 14.44 22.03
C PRO A 673 24.13 14.55 23.41
N ALA A 674 24.78 13.45 23.79
CA ALA A 674 25.13 13.18 25.17
C ALA A 674 25.72 14.47 25.76
N THR A 675 25.15 14.97 26.88
CA THR A 675 25.45 16.34 27.37
C THR A 675 26.93 16.65 27.28
N GLN A 676 27.34 17.86 26.89
CA GLN A 676 28.77 18.15 26.70
C GLN A 676 29.55 17.76 27.97
N CYS A 677 30.58 16.94 27.81
CA CYS A 677 31.34 16.42 28.95
C CYS A 677 31.92 17.58 29.77
N THR A 678 31.72 17.53 31.09
CA THR A 678 32.08 18.60 32.03
C THR A 678 33.54 18.52 32.50
N GLY A 679 34.27 17.46 32.12
CA GLY A 679 35.69 17.30 32.43
C GLY A 679 36.51 18.48 31.90
N THR A 680 37.56 18.86 32.64
CA THR A 680 38.41 20.01 32.27
C THR A 680 39.38 19.69 31.12
N ASP A 681 39.76 18.42 30.94
CA ASP A 681 40.48 17.99 29.73
C ASP A 681 39.47 17.79 28.59
N ALA A 682 39.69 18.50 27.48
CA ALA A 682 38.83 18.45 26.31
C ALA A 682 38.78 17.07 25.62
N ARG A 683 39.71 16.18 25.96
CA ARG A 683 39.76 14.79 25.47
C ARG A 683 39.03 13.81 26.38
N GLU A 684 38.69 14.22 27.60
CA GLU A 684 38.04 13.35 28.57
C GLU A 684 36.54 13.26 28.26
N LEU A 685 36.12 12.03 28.03
CA LEU A 685 34.74 11.56 27.92
C LEU A 685 34.31 10.96 29.26
N GLY A 686 33.00 10.79 29.43
CA GLY A 686 32.36 10.35 30.66
C GLY A 686 31.03 9.67 30.41
N GLN A 687 30.31 9.35 31.48
CA GLN A 687 29.03 8.65 31.38
C GLN A 687 27.99 9.55 30.70
N ASP A 688 27.37 9.05 29.63
CA ASP A 688 26.29 9.71 28.90
C ASP A 688 26.63 11.17 28.50
N CYS A 689 27.87 11.40 28.04
CA CYS A 689 28.35 12.72 27.60
C CYS A 689 29.09 12.69 26.24
N ALA A 690 29.20 13.85 25.59
CA ALA A 690 29.89 14.01 24.29
C ALA A 690 30.99 15.07 24.30
N ARG A 691 31.88 14.97 23.30
CA ARG A 691 32.89 15.97 22.95
C ARG A 691 32.79 16.32 21.47
N ASP A 692 32.23 17.49 21.21
CA ASP A 692 32.16 18.05 19.86
C ASP A 692 33.49 18.63 19.36
N GLY A 693 33.51 19.05 18.10
CA GLY A 693 34.60 19.83 17.53
C GLY A 693 35.86 19.03 17.19
N GLN A 694 35.76 17.70 17.16
CA GLN A 694 36.91 16.85 16.79
C GLN A 694 37.29 17.09 15.34
N HIS A 695 38.60 17.12 15.10
CA HIS A 695 39.18 17.36 13.79
C HIS A 695 40.56 16.71 13.73
N ALA A 696 40.93 16.23 12.55
CA ALA A 696 42.30 15.86 12.23
C ALA A 696 42.52 15.96 10.73
N THR A 697 43.78 16.15 10.31
CA THR A 697 44.16 16.01 8.91
C THR A 697 44.39 14.55 8.54
N ARG A 698 44.32 14.24 7.26
CA ARG A 698 44.55 12.91 6.71
C ARG A 698 45.83 12.28 7.26
N GLY A 699 45.70 11.07 7.80
CA GLY A 699 46.80 10.31 8.40
C GLY A 699 47.07 10.61 9.88
N ASN A 700 46.38 11.59 10.48
CA ASN A 700 46.51 11.95 11.90
C ASN A 700 45.30 11.48 12.71
N TYR A 701 45.35 11.73 14.02
CA TYR A 701 44.34 11.28 14.98
C TYR A 701 43.82 12.40 15.86
N ALA A 702 42.52 12.35 16.19
CA ALA A 702 41.97 12.98 17.39
C ALA A 702 41.88 11.93 18.51
N TYR A 703 42.40 12.25 19.70
CA TYR A 703 42.55 11.31 20.81
C TYR A 703 41.62 11.67 21.97
N LEU A 704 40.82 10.72 22.44
CA LEU A 704 39.91 10.87 23.58
C LEU A 704 40.03 9.70 24.56
N TYR A 705 39.70 9.90 25.83
CA TYR A 705 39.77 8.84 26.84
C TYR A 705 38.60 8.93 27.83
N LEU A 706 38.32 7.84 28.54
CA LEU A 706 37.31 7.80 29.61
C LEU A 706 37.73 6.83 30.72
N TYR A 707 37.07 6.96 31.87
CA TYR A 707 37.21 6.03 32.99
C TYR A 707 35.93 5.23 33.19
N ILE A 708 36.05 3.91 33.09
CA ILE A 708 34.96 2.96 33.27
C ILE A 708 34.90 2.47 34.72
N PRO A 709 33.75 2.60 35.41
CA PRO A 709 33.51 2.01 36.73
C PRO A 709 33.54 0.47 36.70
N ALA A 710 33.81 -0.13 37.86
CA ALA A 710 33.67 -1.57 38.00
C ALA A 710 32.19 -1.99 37.89
N GLY A 711 31.93 -3.06 37.14
CA GLY A 711 30.58 -3.60 36.96
C GLY A 711 29.80 -3.00 35.79
N THR A 712 30.39 -2.11 35.00
CA THR A 712 29.79 -1.66 33.72
C THR A 712 29.55 -2.86 32.80
N GLU A 713 28.30 -3.07 32.41
CA GLU A 713 27.92 -4.21 31.55
C GLU A 713 28.24 -3.95 30.08
N ARG A 714 28.24 -2.68 29.65
CA ARG A 714 28.46 -2.28 28.27
C ARG A 714 28.94 -0.83 28.19
N LEU A 715 29.93 -0.59 27.32
CA LEU A 715 30.30 0.74 26.84
C LEU A 715 29.94 0.85 25.37
N THR A 716 29.20 1.88 25.00
CA THR A 716 28.94 2.27 23.61
C THR A 716 29.63 3.59 23.32
N ILE A 717 30.35 3.64 22.20
CA ILE A 717 31.04 4.82 21.68
C ILE A 717 30.43 5.14 20.33
N THR A 718 29.94 6.35 20.15
CA THR A 718 29.34 6.80 18.89
C THR A 718 30.03 8.04 18.39
N THR A 719 30.19 8.12 17.07
CA THR A 719 30.71 9.29 16.37
C THR A 719 29.65 9.77 15.40
N SER A 720 29.52 11.09 15.25
CA SER A 720 28.50 11.68 14.38
C SER A 720 28.85 13.09 13.95
N GLY A 721 28.14 13.57 12.93
CA GLY A 721 28.26 14.95 12.43
C GLY A 721 29.59 15.25 11.72
N GLY A 722 29.89 16.53 11.59
CA GLY A 722 31.10 17.01 10.97
C GLY A 722 31.19 16.82 9.45
N THR A 723 32.38 17.10 8.92
CA THR A 723 32.77 16.94 7.52
C THR A 723 33.96 15.99 7.43
N GLY A 724 34.25 15.45 6.25
CA GLY A 724 35.39 14.55 6.05
C GLY A 724 35.08 13.08 6.31
N ASP A 725 36.12 12.33 6.66
CA ASP A 725 36.09 10.88 6.82
C ASP A 725 37.01 10.45 7.97
N ALA A 726 36.40 9.95 9.05
CA ALA A 726 37.05 9.69 10.32
C ALA A 726 36.71 8.27 10.81
N ASP A 727 37.71 7.40 10.87
CA ASP A 727 37.55 6.03 11.36
C ASP A 727 37.67 5.95 12.88
N LEU A 728 36.77 5.25 13.56
CA LEU A 728 36.73 5.10 15.01
C LEU A 728 37.55 3.88 15.49
N TYR A 729 38.46 4.11 16.42
CA TYR A 729 39.27 3.06 17.06
C TYR A 729 39.16 3.12 18.59
N TYR A 730 39.21 1.95 19.22
CA TYR A 730 39.13 1.78 20.67
C TYR A 730 40.21 0.83 21.18
N SER A 731 40.80 1.14 22.35
CA SER A 731 41.65 0.22 23.09
C SER A 731 41.55 0.40 24.60
N ALA A 732 41.60 -0.72 25.32
CA ALA A 732 41.72 -0.74 26.79
C ALA A 732 43.18 -0.56 27.27
N ASN A 733 44.18 -0.60 26.37
CA ASN A 733 45.59 -0.67 26.71
C ASN A 733 46.42 0.42 26.00
N GLY A 734 46.10 1.69 26.26
CA GLY A 734 46.76 2.85 25.65
C GLY A 734 46.07 3.34 24.37
N TRP A 735 46.62 4.39 23.74
CA TRP A 735 46.02 5.03 22.57
C TRP A 735 45.81 4.05 21.41
N ALA A 736 44.59 4.04 20.88
CA ALA A 736 44.26 3.24 19.72
C ALA A 736 44.84 3.87 18.44
N THR A 737 45.40 3.05 17.57
CA THR A 737 45.94 3.47 16.27
C THR A 737 45.50 2.47 15.21
N THR A 738 45.71 2.80 13.94
CA THR A 738 45.39 1.88 12.83
C THR A 738 46.19 0.57 12.89
N GLY A 739 47.34 0.57 13.57
CA GLY A 739 48.20 -0.61 13.78
C GLY A 739 48.07 -1.28 15.14
N SER A 740 47.33 -0.70 16.10
CA SER A 740 47.17 -1.24 17.46
C SER A 740 45.87 -0.76 18.08
N TYR A 741 44.87 -1.66 18.13
CA TYR A 741 43.54 -1.39 18.69
C TYR A 741 42.93 -2.69 19.24
N THR A 742 41.94 -2.55 20.13
CA THR A 742 41.13 -3.67 20.62
C THR A 742 39.90 -3.88 19.75
N ALA A 743 39.24 -2.78 19.35
CA ALA A 743 38.12 -2.79 18.42
C ALA A 743 38.16 -1.54 17.53
N LYS A 744 37.46 -1.58 16.41
CA LYS A 744 37.32 -0.45 15.49
C LYS A 744 35.96 -0.48 14.82
N ALA A 745 35.50 0.68 14.39
CA ALA A 745 34.37 0.87 13.49
C ALA A 745 34.85 1.83 12.40
N THR A 746 34.90 1.34 11.16
CA THR A 746 35.54 2.03 10.03
C THR A 746 34.67 1.95 8.80
N GLY A 747 34.74 2.94 7.94
CA GLY A 747 33.88 3.09 6.77
C GLY A 747 33.82 4.55 6.34
N SER A 748 33.21 4.85 5.19
CA SER A 748 33.17 6.22 4.69
C SER A 748 32.38 7.16 5.60
N GLY A 749 32.97 8.28 5.98
CA GLY A 749 32.32 9.35 6.74
C GLY A 749 32.68 9.31 8.23
N ASN A 750 31.87 9.97 9.04
CA ASN A 750 32.17 10.18 10.47
C ASN A 750 31.16 9.49 11.40
N ALA A 751 30.22 8.73 10.86
CA ALA A 751 29.15 8.09 11.61
C ALA A 751 29.51 6.64 11.91
N HIS A 752 30.05 6.39 13.11
CA HIS A 752 30.46 5.06 13.55
C HIS A 752 29.97 4.77 14.96
N THR A 753 29.58 3.52 15.22
CA THR A 753 29.24 3.02 16.55
C THR A 753 30.09 1.81 16.90
N LEU A 754 30.63 1.79 18.12
CA LEU A 754 31.42 0.70 18.66
C LEU A 754 30.90 0.33 20.04
N THR A 755 30.59 -0.95 20.23
CA THR A 755 30.15 -1.50 21.51
C THR A 755 31.22 -2.40 22.11
N VAL A 756 31.51 -2.21 23.39
CA VAL A 756 32.42 -3.01 24.20
C VAL A 756 31.62 -3.63 25.34
N ASP A 757 31.41 -4.94 25.29
CA ASP A 757 30.71 -5.66 26.35
C ASP A 757 31.62 -5.94 27.55
N ARG A 758 31.11 -5.73 28.76
CA ARG A 758 31.78 -5.91 30.05
C ARG A 758 33.19 -5.28 30.08
N PRO A 759 33.34 -3.99 29.78
CA PRO A 759 34.64 -3.32 29.79
C PRO A 759 35.29 -3.41 31.18
N ALA A 760 36.60 -3.64 31.22
CA ALA A 760 37.34 -3.66 32.47
C ALA A 760 37.28 -2.29 33.17
N ALA A 761 37.25 -2.27 34.50
CA ALA A 761 37.33 -1.01 35.23
C ALA A 761 38.67 -0.31 34.97
N GLY A 762 38.65 1.01 34.78
CA GLY A 762 39.86 1.81 34.56
C GLY A 762 39.83 2.66 33.30
N ALA A 763 41.01 3.06 32.82
CA ALA A 763 41.16 3.96 31.69
C ALA A 763 40.95 3.24 30.35
N HIS A 764 40.23 3.89 29.45
CA HIS A 764 39.97 3.43 28.09
C HIS A 764 40.28 4.56 27.11
N TYR A 765 40.75 4.19 25.92
CA TYR A 765 41.28 5.13 24.93
C TYR A 765 40.54 4.97 23.61
N ILE A 766 40.16 6.11 23.05
CA ILE A 766 39.39 6.26 21.82
C ILE A 766 40.19 7.15 20.87
N SER A 767 40.14 6.85 19.58
CA SER A 767 40.85 7.62 18.57
C SER A 767 40.05 7.70 17.29
N LEU A 768 39.97 8.90 16.71
CA LEU A 768 39.45 9.11 15.36
C LEU A 768 40.62 9.26 14.40
N TYR A 769 40.75 8.36 13.44
CA TYR A 769 41.77 8.43 12.41
C TYR A 769 41.24 9.15 11.17
N GLY A 770 41.92 10.21 10.72
CA GLY A 770 41.54 10.90 9.49
C GLY A 770 41.90 10.09 8.25
N VAL A 771 40.94 9.38 7.67
CA VAL A 771 41.07 8.78 6.33
C VAL A 771 41.14 9.89 5.28
N GLN A 772 40.39 10.96 5.53
CA GLN A 772 40.51 12.28 4.92
C GLN A 772 40.66 13.33 6.02
N ASP A 773 40.86 14.60 5.63
CA ASP A 773 40.72 15.70 6.58
C ASP A 773 39.28 15.71 7.09
N PHE A 774 39.08 15.71 8.41
CA PHE A 774 37.76 15.80 9.03
C PHE A 774 37.70 16.93 10.04
N GLY A 775 36.49 17.44 10.28
CA GLY A 775 36.27 18.48 11.27
C GLY A 775 34.84 18.58 11.76
N GLN A 776 34.67 19.13 12.96
CA GLN A 776 33.39 19.26 13.67
C GLN A 776 32.71 17.92 13.96
N VAL A 777 33.49 16.85 14.11
CA VAL A 777 32.96 15.52 14.48
C VAL A 777 32.69 15.50 15.98
N SER A 778 31.56 14.90 16.38
CA SER A 778 31.22 14.64 17.78
C SER A 778 31.58 13.21 18.15
N VAL A 779 32.04 13.01 19.38
CA VAL A 779 32.29 11.68 19.98
C VAL A 779 31.50 11.60 21.27
N ALA A 780 30.62 10.61 21.39
CA ALA A 780 29.75 10.38 22.53
C ALA A 780 30.01 9.01 23.16
N THR A 781 29.85 8.92 24.48
CA THR A 781 29.96 7.66 25.23
C THR A 781 28.76 7.40 26.12
N ARG A 782 28.36 6.13 26.21
CA ARG A 782 27.24 5.64 27.03
C ARG A 782 27.63 4.35 27.75
N TYR A 783 27.53 4.31 29.08
CA TYR A 783 27.91 3.16 29.89
C TYR A 783 27.36 3.19 31.32
#